data_AF-A0A397BD02-F1
#
_entry.id   AF-A0A397BD02-F1
#
_cell.length_a   1.000
_cell.length_b   1.000
_cell.length_c   1.000
_cell.angle_alpha   90.00
_cell.angle_beta   90.00
_cell.angle_gamma   90.00
#
_symmetry.space_group_name_H-M   'P 1'
#
loop_
_entity.id
_entity.type
_entity.pdbx_description
1 polymer ?
#
loop_
_entity_poly.entity_id
_entity_poly.type
_entity_poly.pdbx_seq_one_letter_code
_entity_poly.pdbx_strand_id
1 'polypeptide(L)'
;MSSLVVTIADGGSGDGGTSTPSTTPASRSCQDVAKELDVDVSQGLSIAQISDRQKQYGRNVLENDEPESLVMKFLDQFKNPLNLLLVASGGVSVLMGHVDDAISIVVALTIVVTVAFVQEYRSEKTLDALKELVPPRARAVRDGQTCEVQQFFRHLLRRPSSSFMHIDAADLVPGDVVLLSTGDRIPADARLVEAIDLDVDESSLTGETHVNTHNITIVGLQVTKHTKSIHSAHLHPIAERKNLVYMGTLVRGGRGKAIVYSTGRHTEFGLVFEVVDNVEERKTPLQVRMDALANQLSAVSLGVIGVIVLVGVIQGQPLFKMLQIGVSLAVAAIPEGLPICVTVTLALGTETCVMRMAKRHAILKKLPAVEALGCTNILCVDKTGTLTTNQMAVVEVFLPGLGATPVALAPSSPMSSPSLKATFSPIFLSGVLCSNAEIVDGDIVGQATEGAIVLAASHVGVGDATSLRHQYPRVHEIPFNSDAKFMAVQVSTPLGTTEWHIKGMLEAVLPRCATYQDASFHKHPLLVPDADLIAQTARTMARRGLRILALATGSTSVESNMIFLGLVGISDPPRPGVLQTIHQLDACGVTTVMLTGDALDTASAIAAQVGILVDPMSDDATESALLLFGGTGVCSGQELDAMTDAQICDKVLTTRVFYRTCPTHKLKIVRAFQAHGSQVAMTGDGVNDAPALKAADIGIAMGTTGTDVSKEASDMILLDDNLTTILHAMAEAKGIYHNITRFLRFQLSTSVAALSLVALSTLFDLPNPLNAMQILWINIIMDGPPAQSLGVEPVDADVMREGPRAADVPIITRDMLKRVVVSALLIVSGTLFVFVNELDDDWQVTKRDRTMSFTTFVLFDMFNALSCRHESKSIVFSVGIGSNKAFCVAVGASLVGQLMVIYVPFLQATFQTEALSMADLAYMTAIASSVFIVDEVRKWWEKQQYSVILGRWTTTKTGGGGQRKKKHSKVCDDVETV
;
A
#
# COMPACT_ATOMS: atom_id res chain seq x y z
N MET A 1 6.16 -25.16 4.21
CA MET A 1 5.87 -24.82 2.80
C MET A 1 6.88 -25.47 1.86
N SER A 2 8.18 -25.17 1.96
CA SER A 2 9.23 -25.76 1.10
C SER A 2 9.28 -27.30 1.13
N SER A 3 9.07 -27.97 2.28
CA SER A 3 9.03 -29.44 2.31
C SER A 3 7.75 -30.05 1.70
N LEU A 4 6.64 -29.32 1.65
CA LEU A 4 5.37 -29.82 1.11
C LEU A 4 5.35 -29.73 -0.42
N VAL A 5 5.90 -28.63 -0.97
CA VAL A 5 6.05 -28.40 -2.41
C VAL A 5 6.97 -29.45 -3.04
N VAL A 6 8.11 -29.77 -2.41
CA VAL A 6 9.05 -30.78 -2.92
C VAL A 6 8.45 -32.19 -2.89
N THR A 7 7.68 -32.55 -1.86
CA THR A 7 7.12 -33.93 -1.76
C THR A 7 6.00 -34.19 -2.79
N ILE A 8 5.32 -33.14 -3.26
CA ILE A 8 4.27 -33.24 -4.27
C ILE A 8 4.87 -33.11 -5.69
N ALA A 9 5.88 -32.24 -5.86
CA ALA A 9 6.62 -32.10 -7.13
C ALA A 9 7.46 -33.35 -7.47
N ASP A 10 8.00 -34.05 -6.47
CA ASP A 10 8.81 -35.27 -6.66
C ASP A 10 8.00 -36.58 -6.61
N GLY A 11 6.67 -36.53 -6.57
CA GLY A 11 5.83 -37.73 -6.70
C GLY A 11 6.09 -38.75 -5.59
N GLY A 12 5.31 -38.66 -4.51
CA GLY A 12 5.27 -39.67 -3.46
C GLY A 12 5.21 -41.10 -4.03
N SER A 13 6.31 -41.82 -3.86
CA SER A 13 6.52 -43.27 -3.93
C SER A 13 5.31 -44.15 -4.33
N GLY A 14 5.41 -44.79 -5.50
CA GLY A 14 4.73 -46.05 -5.80
C GLY A 14 3.89 -46.09 -7.08
N ASP A 15 4.51 -46.63 -8.13
CA ASP A 15 3.88 -47.30 -9.29
C ASP A 15 3.05 -46.44 -10.27
N GLY A 16 3.56 -46.29 -11.51
CA GLY A 16 2.85 -45.73 -12.67
C GLY A 16 3.22 -44.28 -13.00
N GLY A 17 4.11 -44.07 -13.98
CA GLY A 17 4.53 -42.74 -14.43
C GLY A 17 3.38 -41.88 -14.97
N THR A 18 2.88 -40.96 -14.15
CA THR A 18 1.93 -39.92 -14.57
C THR A 18 2.68 -38.71 -15.12
N SER A 19 2.43 -38.40 -16.39
CA SER A 19 3.02 -37.28 -17.12
C SER A 19 2.53 -35.93 -16.59
N THR A 20 3.43 -35.04 -16.16
CA THR A 20 3.09 -33.64 -15.88
C THR A 20 2.82 -32.86 -17.20
N PRO A 21 2.04 -31.77 -17.20
CA PRO A 21 1.75 -30.97 -18.41
C PRO A 21 2.98 -30.55 -19.20
N SER A 22 4.10 -30.30 -18.51
CA SER A 22 5.38 -29.90 -19.11
C SER A 22 6.17 -31.03 -19.80
N THR A 23 5.76 -32.29 -19.68
CA THR A 23 6.56 -33.44 -20.15
C THR A 23 6.60 -33.56 -21.67
N THR A 24 5.45 -33.40 -22.33
CA THR A 24 5.31 -33.50 -23.79
C THR A 24 5.99 -32.34 -24.52
N PRO A 25 5.79 -31.07 -24.13
CA PRO A 25 6.44 -29.92 -24.77
C PRO A 25 7.95 -29.86 -24.56
N ALA A 26 8.47 -30.37 -23.43
CA ALA A 26 9.91 -30.40 -23.14
C ALA A 26 10.69 -31.37 -24.06
N SER A 27 10.06 -32.48 -24.44
CA SER A 27 10.68 -33.56 -25.22
C SER A 27 10.72 -33.32 -26.73
N ARG A 28 9.83 -32.46 -27.25
CA ARG A 28 9.68 -32.16 -28.69
C ARG A 28 10.48 -30.94 -29.14
N SER A 29 10.75 -30.82 -30.44
CA SER A 29 11.39 -29.63 -31.01
C SER A 29 10.41 -28.44 -31.03
N CYS A 30 10.91 -27.20 -31.07
CA CYS A 30 10.05 -26.02 -31.16
C CYS A 30 9.15 -26.01 -32.41
N GLN A 31 9.64 -26.56 -33.53
CA GLN A 31 8.89 -26.67 -34.77
C GLN A 31 7.74 -27.69 -34.68
N ASP A 32 7.91 -28.77 -33.91
CA ASP A 32 6.86 -29.77 -33.72
C ASP A 32 5.74 -29.24 -32.83
N VAL A 33 6.09 -28.50 -31.76
CA VAL A 33 5.11 -27.83 -30.89
C VAL A 33 4.34 -26.75 -31.66
N ALA A 34 5.01 -25.98 -32.52
CA ALA A 34 4.36 -24.99 -33.37
C ALA A 34 3.38 -25.63 -34.37
N LYS A 35 3.70 -26.81 -34.93
CA LYS A 35 2.79 -27.57 -35.81
C LYS A 35 1.60 -28.15 -35.08
N GLU A 36 1.80 -28.69 -33.87
CA GLU A 36 0.74 -29.26 -33.04
C GLU A 36 -0.28 -28.20 -32.59
N LEU A 37 0.22 -27.00 -32.26
CA LEU A 37 -0.60 -25.85 -31.91
C LEU A 37 -1.04 -25.03 -33.12
N ASP A 38 -0.74 -25.44 -34.35
CA ASP A 38 -1.10 -24.75 -35.61
C ASP A 38 -0.76 -23.24 -35.61
N VAL A 39 0.49 -22.89 -35.28
CA VAL A 39 0.97 -21.50 -35.18
C VAL A 39 2.25 -21.26 -35.95
N ASP A 40 2.31 -20.15 -36.69
CA ASP A 40 3.57 -19.63 -37.23
C ASP A 40 4.28 -18.78 -36.15
N VAL A 41 5.49 -19.18 -35.76
CA VAL A 41 6.29 -18.48 -34.74
C VAL A 41 6.58 -17.02 -35.12
N SER A 42 6.71 -16.72 -36.41
CA SER A 42 7.04 -15.38 -36.89
C SER A 42 5.83 -14.44 -36.87
N GLN A 43 4.64 -14.96 -37.20
CA GLN A 43 3.41 -14.16 -37.32
C GLN A 43 2.49 -14.25 -36.09
N GLY A 44 2.62 -15.28 -35.26
CA GLY A 44 1.73 -15.53 -34.14
C GLY A 44 0.36 -16.08 -34.55
N LEU A 45 -0.60 -16.04 -33.63
CA LEU A 45 -1.99 -16.46 -33.87
C LEU A 45 -2.83 -15.36 -34.55
N SER A 46 -3.88 -15.78 -35.26
CA SER A 46 -4.89 -14.86 -35.82
C SER A 46 -6.02 -14.55 -34.85
N ILE A 47 -6.61 -13.35 -34.94
CA ILE A 47 -7.73 -12.90 -34.07
C ILE A 47 -8.92 -13.88 -34.08
N ALA A 48 -9.21 -14.51 -35.22
CA ALA A 48 -10.29 -15.48 -35.34
C ALA A 48 -10.01 -16.76 -34.53
N GLN A 49 -8.78 -17.30 -34.61
CA GLN A 49 -8.38 -18.50 -33.87
C GLN A 49 -8.40 -18.28 -32.36
N ILE A 50 -8.15 -17.05 -31.90
CA ILE A 50 -8.12 -16.73 -30.46
C ILE A 50 -9.51 -16.85 -29.85
N SER A 51 -10.56 -16.33 -30.51
CA SER A 51 -11.93 -16.42 -29.96
C SER A 51 -12.40 -17.87 -29.83
N ASP A 52 -12.04 -18.72 -30.79
CA ASP A 52 -12.38 -20.15 -30.74
C ASP A 52 -11.58 -20.89 -29.66
N ARG A 53 -10.29 -20.57 -29.49
CA ARG A 53 -9.46 -21.15 -28.42
C ARG A 53 -9.87 -20.68 -27.03
N GLN A 54 -10.30 -19.43 -26.86
CA GLN A 54 -10.84 -18.94 -25.59
C GLN A 54 -12.11 -19.69 -25.17
N LYS A 55 -12.96 -20.09 -26.13
CA LYS A 55 -14.14 -20.94 -25.83
C LYS A 55 -13.74 -22.36 -25.43
N GLN A 56 -12.64 -22.88 -25.98
CA GLN A 56 -12.20 -24.25 -25.74
C GLN A 56 -11.38 -24.41 -24.45
N TYR A 57 -10.44 -23.49 -24.20
CA TYR A 57 -9.48 -23.57 -23.09
C TYR A 57 -9.81 -22.62 -21.92
N GLY A 58 -10.78 -21.73 -22.08
CA GLY A 58 -11.10 -20.69 -21.10
C GLY A 58 -10.10 -19.54 -21.10
N ARG A 59 -10.24 -18.63 -20.13
CA ARG A 59 -9.32 -17.50 -19.93
C ARG A 59 -8.13 -17.95 -19.08
N ASN A 60 -6.99 -17.29 -19.26
CA ASN A 60 -5.77 -17.54 -18.49
C ASN A 60 -5.85 -16.88 -17.10
N VAL A 61 -6.78 -17.34 -16.27
CA VAL A 61 -7.01 -16.86 -14.91
C VAL A 61 -7.05 -18.06 -13.97
N LEU A 62 -6.41 -17.91 -12.81
CA LEU A 62 -6.56 -18.82 -11.69
C LEU A 62 -7.85 -18.41 -10.97
N GLU A 63 -9.00 -18.90 -11.45
CA GLU A 63 -10.28 -18.62 -10.79
C GLU A 63 -10.31 -19.24 -9.39
N ASN A 64 -10.70 -18.44 -8.39
CA ASN A 64 -11.15 -18.94 -7.09
C ASN A 64 -12.39 -19.83 -7.29
N ASP A 65 -12.63 -20.76 -6.37
CA ASP A 65 -13.77 -21.67 -6.43
C ASP A 65 -15.11 -20.97 -6.68
N GLU A 66 -16.03 -21.71 -7.31
CA GLU A 66 -17.38 -21.23 -7.58
C GLU A 66 -17.95 -20.59 -6.30
N PRO A 67 -18.46 -19.34 -6.39
CA PRO A 67 -18.94 -18.64 -5.21
C PRO A 67 -20.01 -19.50 -4.55
N GLU A 68 -19.84 -19.78 -3.25
CA GLU A 68 -20.82 -20.56 -2.48
C GLU A 68 -22.23 -20.04 -2.78
N SER A 69 -23.17 -20.97 -2.99
CA SER A 69 -24.55 -20.58 -3.31
C SER A 69 -25.09 -19.63 -2.24
N LEU A 70 -25.76 -18.55 -2.66
CA LEU A 70 -26.29 -17.52 -1.76
C LEU A 70 -27.17 -18.10 -0.63
N VAL A 71 -27.86 -19.20 -0.92
CA VAL A 71 -28.69 -19.93 0.05
C VAL A 71 -27.84 -20.60 1.12
N MET A 72 -26.71 -21.18 0.75
CA MET A 72 -25.80 -21.81 1.71
C MET A 72 -25.15 -20.77 2.62
N LYS A 73 -24.68 -19.65 2.05
CA LYS A 73 -24.16 -18.51 2.84
C LYS A 73 -25.20 -17.97 3.82
N PHE A 74 -26.47 -17.84 3.39
CA PHE A 74 -27.56 -17.42 4.26
C PHE A 74 -27.85 -18.43 5.39
N LEU A 75 -27.78 -19.74 5.11
CA LEU A 75 -27.97 -20.77 6.13
C LEU A 75 -26.81 -20.84 7.12
N ASP A 76 -25.59 -20.52 6.69
CA ASP A 76 -24.42 -20.54 7.56
C ASP A 76 -24.51 -19.50 8.68
N GLN A 77 -25.18 -18.38 8.42
CA GLN A 77 -25.48 -17.36 9.44
C GLN A 77 -26.29 -17.91 10.63
N PHE A 78 -27.11 -18.95 10.43
CA PHE A 78 -27.85 -19.58 11.54
C PHE A 78 -26.97 -20.43 12.46
N LYS A 79 -25.77 -20.83 12.03
CA LYS A 79 -24.83 -21.61 12.86
C LYS A 79 -24.14 -20.78 13.95
N ASN A 80 -24.28 -19.45 13.90
CA ASN A 80 -23.70 -18.56 14.89
C ASN A 80 -24.28 -18.90 16.31
N PRO A 81 -23.44 -19.10 17.34
CA PRO A 81 -23.89 -19.51 18.68
C PRO A 81 -24.99 -18.64 19.29
N LEU A 82 -25.01 -17.34 18.96
CA LEU A 82 -26.00 -16.37 19.43
C LEU A 82 -27.36 -16.53 18.75
N ASN A 83 -27.39 -16.69 17.43
CA ASN A 83 -28.61 -17.05 16.70
C ASN A 83 -29.19 -18.37 17.21
N LEU A 84 -28.32 -19.32 17.54
CA LEU A 84 -28.71 -20.61 18.10
C LEU A 84 -29.32 -20.47 19.51
N LEU A 85 -28.82 -19.53 20.33
CA LEU A 85 -29.39 -19.17 21.63
C LEU A 85 -30.79 -18.53 21.48
N LEU A 86 -30.96 -17.62 20.51
CA LEU A 86 -32.24 -17.00 20.16
C LEU A 86 -33.28 -18.03 19.69
N VAL A 87 -32.88 -18.96 18.81
CA VAL A 87 -33.71 -20.08 18.38
C VAL A 87 -34.10 -20.96 19.56
N ALA A 88 -33.15 -21.26 20.46
CA ALA A 88 -33.43 -22.01 21.68
C ALA A 88 -34.45 -21.29 22.59
N SER A 89 -34.32 -19.96 22.74
CA SER A 89 -35.29 -19.16 23.50
C SER A 89 -36.68 -19.14 22.86
N GLY A 90 -36.76 -18.99 21.54
CA GLY A 90 -38.02 -19.08 20.81
C GLY A 90 -38.68 -20.44 21.04
N GLY A 91 -37.89 -21.53 20.99
CA GLY A 91 -38.36 -22.88 21.29
C GLY A 91 -38.89 -23.04 22.71
N VAL A 92 -38.22 -22.46 23.71
CA VAL A 92 -38.68 -22.45 25.11
C VAL A 92 -40.01 -21.68 25.25
N SER A 93 -40.15 -20.52 24.60
CA SER A 93 -41.41 -19.74 24.62
C SER A 93 -42.59 -20.50 24.00
N VAL A 94 -42.37 -21.25 22.91
CA VAL A 94 -43.41 -22.11 22.30
C VAL A 94 -43.82 -23.23 23.25
N LEU A 95 -42.85 -23.90 23.89
CA LEU A 95 -43.09 -24.97 24.86
C LEU A 95 -43.94 -24.51 26.05
N MET A 96 -43.92 -23.22 26.36
CA MET A 96 -44.62 -22.60 27.49
C MET A 96 -45.98 -22.00 27.12
N GLY A 97 -46.39 -22.06 25.85
CA GLY A 97 -47.70 -21.59 25.39
C GLY A 97 -47.79 -20.08 25.12
N HIS A 98 -46.67 -19.34 25.23
CA HIS A 98 -46.58 -17.91 24.89
C HIS A 98 -46.19 -17.74 23.43
N VAL A 99 -47.14 -18.04 22.53
CA VAL A 99 -46.91 -18.07 21.08
C VAL A 99 -46.59 -16.67 20.53
N ASP A 100 -47.17 -15.62 21.11
CA ASP A 100 -46.95 -14.23 20.69
C ASP A 100 -45.49 -13.77 20.88
N ASP A 101 -44.87 -14.16 22.00
CA ASP A 101 -43.47 -13.84 22.30
C ASP A 101 -42.51 -14.65 21.41
N ALA A 102 -42.84 -15.92 21.14
CA ALA A 102 -42.06 -16.76 20.25
C ALA A 102 -42.07 -16.24 18.80
N ILE A 103 -43.23 -15.82 18.30
CA ILE A 103 -43.36 -15.21 16.96
C ILE A 103 -42.52 -13.94 16.88
N SER A 104 -42.55 -13.11 17.91
CA SER A 104 -41.77 -11.87 17.98
C SER A 104 -40.26 -12.14 17.90
N ILE A 105 -39.76 -13.17 18.61
CA ILE A 105 -38.35 -13.58 18.57
C ILE A 105 -37.95 -14.10 17.17
N VAL A 106 -38.79 -14.91 16.54
CA VAL A 106 -38.50 -15.46 15.20
C VAL A 106 -38.46 -14.35 14.14
N VAL A 107 -39.39 -13.39 14.20
CA VAL A 107 -39.39 -12.23 13.30
C VAL A 107 -38.14 -11.38 13.52
N ALA A 108 -37.79 -11.11 14.77
CA ALA A 108 -36.58 -10.37 15.12
C ALA A 108 -35.31 -11.04 14.56
N LEU A 109 -35.16 -12.35 14.82
CA LEU A 109 -34.05 -13.15 14.32
C LEU A 109 -33.96 -13.12 12.79
N THR A 110 -35.09 -13.25 12.10
CA THR A 110 -35.13 -13.24 10.62
C THR A 110 -34.64 -11.89 10.08
N ILE A 111 -35.05 -10.77 10.69
CA ILE A 111 -34.59 -9.43 10.31
C ILE A 111 -33.09 -9.30 10.54
N VAL A 112 -32.59 -9.68 11.72
CA VAL A 112 -31.16 -9.58 12.07
C VAL A 112 -30.30 -10.41 11.12
N VAL A 113 -30.66 -11.67 10.89
CA VAL A 113 -29.93 -12.57 9.97
C VAL A 113 -29.96 -12.05 8.54
N THR A 114 -31.09 -11.53 8.07
CA THR A 114 -31.21 -10.96 6.71
C THR A 114 -30.35 -9.71 6.56
N VAL A 115 -30.37 -8.81 7.54
CA VAL A 115 -29.55 -7.61 7.53
C VAL A 115 -28.06 -7.99 7.57
N ALA A 116 -27.66 -8.92 8.43
CA ALA A 116 -26.29 -9.44 8.50
C ALA A 116 -25.82 -10.04 7.17
N PHE A 117 -26.64 -10.90 6.54
CA PHE A 117 -26.33 -11.49 5.24
C PHE A 117 -26.18 -10.46 4.13
N VAL A 118 -27.13 -9.51 4.03
CA VAL A 118 -27.06 -8.43 3.01
C VAL A 118 -25.83 -7.56 3.21
N GLN A 119 -25.48 -7.28 4.46
CA GLN A 119 -24.33 -6.49 4.85
C GLN A 119 -23.00 -7.18 4.49
N GLU A 120 -22.88 -8.47 4.77
CA GLU A 120 -21.71 -9.29 4.43
C GLU A 120 -21.56 -9.44 2.92
N TYR A 121 -22.64 -9.82 2.23
CA TYR A 121 -22.65 -9.98 0.78
C TYR A 121 -22.24 -8.70 0.03
N ARG A 122 -22.73 -7.53 0.47
CA ARG A 122 -22.36 -6.26 -0.14
C ARG A 122 -20.89 -5.94 0.07
N SER A 123 -20.35 -6.25 1.26
CA SER A 123 -18.94 -6.02 1.59
C SER A 123 -18.01 -6.90 0.76
N GLU A 124 -18.36 -8.17 0.54
CA GLU A 124 -17.63 -9.09 -0.35
C GLU A 124 -17.63 -8.60 -1.80
N LYS A 125 -18.80 -8.19 -2.34
CA LYS A 125 -18.88 -7.65 -3.71
C LYS A 125 -18.04 -6.40 -3.91
N THR A 126 -17.98 -5.53 -2.90
CA THR A 126 -17.12 -4.35 -2.93
C THR A 126 -15.64 -4.74 -2.95
N LEU A 127 -15.25 -5.78 -2.20
CA LEU A 127 -13.88 -6.31 -2.20
C LEU A 127 -13.48 -6.90 -3.55
N ASP A 128 -14.38 -7.61 -4.23
CA ASP A 128 -14.09 -8.20 -5.54
C ASP A 128 -13.91 -7.14 -6.64
N ALA A 129 -14.67 -6.04 -6.59
CA ALA A 129 -14.50 -4.92 -7.53
C ALA A 129 -13.11 -4.24 -7.43
N LEU A 130 -12.44 -4.34 -6.27
CA LEU A 130 -11.09 -3.81 -6.09
C LEU A 130 -10.01 -4.70 -6.73
N LYS A 131 -10.24 -6.02 -6.81
CA LYS A 131 -9.31 -6.98 -7.46
C LYS A 131 -9.22 -6.76 -8.97
N GLU A 132 -10.24 -6.17 -9.59
CA GLU A 132 -10.29 -5.91 -11.03
C GLU A 132 -9.45 -4.70 -11.49
N LEU A 133 -8.93 -3.88 -10.56
CA LEU A 133 -8.31 -2.59 -10.89
C LEU A 133 -6.86 -2.66 -11.39
N VAL A 134 -6.19 -3.82 -11.31
CA VAL A 134 -4.83 -4.00 -11.83
C VAL A 134 -4.66 -5.38 -12.51
N PRO A 135 -5.10 -5.54 -13.77
CA PRO A 135 -4.87 -6.78 -14.50
C PRO A 135 -3.38 -6.93 -14.87
N PRO A 136 -2.78 -8.13 -14.72
CA PRO A 136 -1.44 -8.42 -15.21
C PRO A 136 -1.42 -8.33 -16.75
N ARG A 137 -0.40 -7.71 -17.33
CA ARG A 137 -0.25 -7.55 -18.78
C ARG A 137 0.84 -8.45 -19.33
N ALA A 138 0.66 -8.91 -20.56
CA ALA A 138 1.60 -9.72 -21.31
C ALA A 138 1.93 -9.08 -22.67
N ARG A 139 3.13 -9.36 -23.19
CA ARG A 139 3.56 -8.97 -24.54
C ARG A 139 3.46 -10.18 -25.46
N ALA A 140 2.61 -10.11 -26.48
CA ALA A 140 2.41 -11.21 -27.43
C ALA A 140 2.42 -10.74 -28.89
N VAL A 141 2.72 -11.68 -29.79
CA VAL A 141 2.73 -11.50 -31.24
C VAL A 141 1.47 -12.17 -31.82
N ARG A 142 0.67 -11.40 -32.56
CA ARG A 142 -0.55 -11.84 -33.26
C ARG A 142 -0.61 -11.18 -34.65
N ASP A 143 -1.05 -11.90 -35.68
CA ASP A 143 -1.23 -11.46 -37.08
C ASP A 143 -0.04 -10.70 -37.74
N GLY A 144 1.21 -11.08 -37.48
CA GLY A 144 2.38 -10.68 -38.29
C GLY A 144 2.86 -9.22 -38.18
N GLN A 145 1.99 -8.26 -37.82
CA GLN A 145 2.28 -6.90 -37.37
C GLN A 145 0.96 -6.11 -37.15
N THR A 146 0.97 -5.19 -36.16
CA THR A 146 0.06 -4.03 -36.02
C THR A 146 -1.19 -4.03 -36.92
N CYS A 147 -2.29 -4.64 -36.48
CA CYS A 147 -3.52 -4.60 -37.26
C CYS A 147 -4.00 -3.16 -37.52
N GLU A 148 -4.17 -2.83 -38.81
CA GLU A 148 -4.86 -1.65 -39.32
C GLU A 148 -6.37 -1.63 -39.03
N VAL A 149 -6.92 -2.65 -38.36
CA VAL A 149 -8.35 -2.71 -38.03
C VAL A 149 -8.72 -1.81 -36.82
N GLN A 150 -7.74 -1.22 -36.13
CA GLN A 150 -7.99 -0.31 -35.00
C GLN A 150 -7.89 1.19 -35.34
N GLN A 151 -7.92 1.60 -36.62
CA GLN A 151 -7.94 3.04 -36.96
C GLN A 151 -9.13 3.80 -36.33
N PHE A 152 -10.24 3.13 -36.00
CA PHE A 152 -11.38 3.80 -35.36
C PHE A 152 -11.18 4.06 -33.85
N PHE A 153 -10.46 3.19 -33.13
CA PHE A 153 -10.15 3.38 -31.69
C PHE A 153 -8.83 4.12 -31.44
N ARG A 154 -7.89 4.09 -32.40
CA ARG A 154 -6.58 4.74 -32.33
C ARG A 154 -6.65 6.28 -32.26
N HIS A 155 -7.78 6.88 -32.62
CA HIS A 155 -7.95 8.33 -32.57
C HIS A 155 -8.25 8.87 -31.15
N LEU A 156 -8.63 8.01 -30.19
CA LEU A 156 -8.97 8.42 -28.82
C LEU A 156 -7.83 8.26 -27.81
N LEU A 157 -6.77 7.52 -28.13
CA LEU A 157 -5.60 7.32 -27.27
C LEU A 157 -4.33 7.68 -28.04
N ARG A 158 -3.80 8.89 -27.80
CA ARG A 158 -2.49 9.36 -28.31
C ARG A 158 -1.35 8.48 -27.77
N ARG A 159 -0.95 7.41 -28.48
CA ARG A 159 0.35 6.74 -28.32
C ARG A 159 0.84 6.19 -29.68
N PRO A 160 2.08 6.45 -30.12
CA PRO A 160 2.61 5.93 -31.37
C PRO A 160 3.43 4.64 -31.21
N SER A 161 3.39 3.85 -32.28
CA SER A 161 4.39 2.91 -32.84
C SER A 161 5.23 2.03 -31.90
N SER A 162 4.76 0.81 -31.64
CA SER A 162 5.64 -0.35 -31.41
C SER A 162 5.09 -1.54 -32.19
N SER A 163 5.97 -2.41 -32.70
CA SER A 163 5.59 -3.61 -33.46
C SER A 163 4.94 -4.72 -32.60
N PHE A 164 4.47 -4.41 -31.39
CA PHE A 164 4.07 -5.38 -30.36
C PHE A 164 2.77 -4.96 -29.66
N MET A 165 1.88 -5.92 -29.38
CA MET A 165 0.63 -5.65 -28.67
C MET A 165 0.76 -6.01 -27.19
N HIS A 166 0.44 -5.06 -26.31
CA HIS A 166 0.20 -5.34 -24.89
C HIS A 166 -1.21 -5.91 -24.76
N ILE A 167 -1.31 -7.14 -24.25
CA ILE A 167 -2.56 -7.88 -24.06
C ILE A 167 -2.71 -8.13 -22.56
N ASP A 168 -3.93 -8.15 -22.04
CA ASP A 168 -4.16 -8.61 -20.68
C ASP A 168 -3.76 -10.10 -20.59
N ALA A 169 -3.01 -10.47 -19.57
CA ALA A 169 -2.50 -11.83 -19.41
C ALA A 169 -3.64 -12.85 -19.31
N ALA A 170 -4.84 -12.42 -18.87
CA ALA A 170 -6.06 -13.21 -18.85
C ALA A 170 -6.55 -13.64 -20.25
N ASP A 171 -6.20 -12.91 -21.30
CA ASP A 171 -6.65 -13.18 -22.68
C ASP A 171 -5.66 -14.03 -23.49
N LEU A 172 -4.59 -14.51 -22.86
CA LEU A 172 -3.65 -15.46 -23.46
C LEU A 172 -4.31 -16.82 -23.64
N VAL A 173 -4.02 -17.45 -24.77
CA VAL A 173 -4.48 -18.82 -25.11
C VAL A 173 -3.30 -19.71 -25.51
N PRO A 174 -3.42 -21.05 -25.38
CA PRO A 174 -2.44 -21.96 -25.93
C PRO A 174 -2.19 -21.71 -27.42
N GLY A 175 -0.92 -21.54 -27.79
CA GLY A 175 -0.43 -21.16 -29.11
C GLY A 175 0.01 -19.70 -29.24
N ASP A 176 -0.34 -18.81 -28.31
CA ASP A 176 0.17 -17.43 -28.35
C ASP A 176 1.69 -17.39 -28.26
N VAL A 177 2.31 -16.49 -29.01
CA VAL A 177 3.77 -16.30 -28.99
C VAL A 177 4.09 -15.11 -28.11
N VAL A 178 4.66 -15.35 -26.94
CA VAL A 178 5.00 -14.33 -25.95
C VAL A 178 6.46 -13.93 -26.04
N LEU A 179 6.72 -12.65 -25.75
CA LEU A 179 8.05 -12.06 -25.68
C LEU A 179 8.42 -11.83 -24.22
N LEU A 180 9.62 -12.26 -23.85
CA LEU A 180 10.13 -12.23 -22.49
C LEU A 180 11.33 -11.29 -22.44
N SER A 181 11.27 -10.30 -21.56
CA SER A 181 12.39 -9.40 -21.26
C SER A 181 12.73 -9.46 -19.78
N THR A 182 13.95 -9.05 -19.43
CA THR A 182 14.35 -8.86 -18.03
C THR A 182 13.30 -8.06 -17.25
N GLY A 183 12.85 -8.61 -16.12
CA GLY A 183 11.84 -8.02 -15.23
C GLY A 183 10.40 -8.48 -15.50
N ASP A 184 10.13 -9.13 -16.63
CA ASP A 184 8.80 -9.66 -16.94
C ASP A 184 8.51 -10.92 -16.10
N ARG A 185 7.28 -11.02 -15.62
CA ARG A 185 6.75 -12.27 -15.08
C ARG A 185 6.18 -13.10 -16.22
N ILE A 186 6.52 -14.38 -16.26
CA ILE A 186 6.04 -15.28 -17.29
C ILE A 186 4.53 -15.51 -17.07
N PRO A 187 3.66 -15.13 -18.04
CA PRO A 187 2.22 -15.02 -17.82
C PRO A 187 1.48 -16.36 -17.96
N ALA A 188 2.12 -17.36 -18.58
CA ALA A 188 1.58 -18.68 -18.84
C ALA A 188 2.75 -19.65 -19.08
N ASP A 189 2.54 -20.95 -18.97
CA ASP A 189 3.59 -21.94 -19.26
C ASP A 189 3.89 -21.96 -20.76
N ALA A 190 5.16 -21.77 -21.11
CA ALA A 190 5.57 -21.59 -22.50
C ALA A 190 6.86 -22.34 -22.88
N ARG A 191 6.95 -22.67 -24.16
CA ARG A 191 8.08 -23.35 -24.81
C ARG A 191 9.00 -22.33 -25.47
N LEU A 192 10.27 -22.29 -25.09
CA LEU A 192 11.23 -21.35 -25.67
C LEU A 192 11.53 -21.66 -27.15
N VAL A 193 11.52 -20.60 -27.95
CA VAL A 193 11.89 -20.61 -29.37
C VAL A 193 13.19 -19.85 -29.60
N GLU A 194 13.38 -18.74 -28.89
CA GLU A 194 14.61 -17.93 -28.89
C GLU A 194 15.00 -17.61 -27.45
N ALA A 195 16.29 -17.70 -27.13
CA ALA A 195 16.84 -17.34 -25.84
C ALA A 195 18.24 -16.75 -26.04
N ILE A 196 18.43 -15.49 -25.66
CA ILE A 196 19.71 -14.77 -25.69
C ILE A 196 20.03 -14.41 -24.25
N ASP A 197 21.01 -15.11 -23.66
CA ASP A 197 21.43 -15.00 -22.25
C ASP A 197 20.25 -14.96 -21.27
N LEU A 198 19.20 -15.75 -21.58
CA LEU A 198 17.95 -15.75 -20.83
C LEU A 198 18.12 -16.52 -19.51
N ASP A 199 18.03 -15.79 -18.41
CA ASP A 199 18.06 -16.31 -17.06
C ASP A 199 16.70 -16.11 -16.39
N VAL A 200 16.14 -17.20 -15.88
CA VAL A 200 14.83 -17.21 -15.20
C VAL A 200 15.00 -17.71 -13.76
N ASP A 201 14.32 -17.04 -12.83
CA ASP A 201 14.21 -17.42 -11.43
C ASP A 201 12.98 -18.30 -11.23
N GLU A 202 13.23 -19.60 -11.02
CA GLU A 202 12.19 -20.62 -10.86
C GLU A 202 11.95 -20.99 -9.39
N SER A 203 12.53 -20.23 -8.45
CA SER A 203 12.43 -20.50 -7.01
C SER A 203 11.00 -20.53 -6.49
N SER A 204 10.10 -19.75 -7.11
CA SER A 204 8.67 -19.70 -6.78
C SER A 204 7.93 -21.02 -7.02
N LEU A 205 8.42 -21.86 -7.93
CA LEU A 205 7.79 -23.13 -8.31
C LEU A 205 8.50 -24.33 -7.66
N THR A 206 9.83 -24.33 -7.59
CA THR A 206 10.61 -25.50 -7.16
C THR A 206 10.88 -25.54 -5.66
N GLY A 207 10.82 -24.41 -4.95
CA GLY A 207 11.07 -24.33 -3.51
C GLY A 207 12.49 -24.73 -3.06
N GLU A 208 13.37 -25.12 -3.98
CA GLU A 208 14.74 -25.55 -3.69
C GLU A 208 15.68 -24.36 -3.51
N THR A 209 15.89 -23.95 -2.27
CA THR A 209 17.14 -23.30 -1.85
C THR A 209 18.06 -24.36 -1.26
N HIS A 210 18.77 -25.13 -2.08
CA HIS A 210 19.75 -26.07 -1.56
C HIS A 210 20.96 -25.31 -0.98
N VAL A 211 21.18 -25.49 0.32
CA VAL A 211 22.47 -25.26 0.97
C VAL A 211 23.29 -26.53 0.77
N ASN A 212 24.31 -26.49 -0.08
CA ASN A 212 25.28 -27.58 -0.16
C ASN A 212 26.22 -27.51 1.05
N THR A 213 26.16 -28.51 1.93
CA THR A 213 26.91 -28.59 3.20
C THR A 213 28.43 -28.77 3.04
N HIS A 214 29.01 -28.51 1.87
CA HIS A 214 30.46 -28.56 1.68
C HIS A 214 31.11 -27.40 0.93
N ASN A 215 30.37 -26.34 0.58
CA ASN A 215 30.92 -25.02 0.27
C ASN A 215 29.76 -24.01 0.34
N ILE A 216 29.85 -23.06 1.27
CA ILE A 216 28.78 -22.09 1.54
C ILE A 216 28.68 -21.11 0.36
N THR A 217 27.77 -21.38 -0.56
CA THR A 217 27.22 -20.40 -1.50
C THR A 217 25.75 -20.74 -1.68
N ILE A 218 24.85 -19.90 -1.13
CA ILE A 218 23.43 -19.97 -1.42
C ILE A 218 23.25 -19.31 -2.80
N VAL A 219 23.26 -20.12 -3.85
CA VAL A 219 22.88 -19.68 -5.20
C VAL A 219 21.39 -19.95 -5.31
N GLY A 220 20.55 -18.90 -5.27
CA GLY A 220 19.18 -19.03 -5.76
C GLY A 220 19.28 -19.51 -7.21
N LEU A 221 18.67 -20.66 -7.54
CA LEU A 221 18.90 -21.37 -8.80
C LEU A 221 18.67 -20.44 -10.01
N GLN A 222 19.76 -19.85 -10.51
CA GLN A 222 19.79 -19.21 -11.82
C GLN A 222 19.82 -20.33 -12.85
N VAL A 223 18.72 -20.50 -13.58
CA VAL A 223 18.66 -21.50 -14.65
C VAL A 223 18.81 -20.77 -15.98
N THR A 224 20.01 -20.83 -16.54
CA THR A 224 20.23 -20.38 -17.93
C THR A 224 19.45 -21.28 -18.87
N LYS A 225 18.55 -20.67 -19.64
CA LYS A 225 17.62 -21.39 -20.51
C LYS A 225 18.19 -21.60 -21.90
N HIS A 226 17.81 -22.71 -22.53
CA HIS A 226 18.27 -23.09 -23.87
C HIS A 226 17.13 -23.66 -24.72
N THR A 227 17.25 -23.58 -26.04
CA THR A 227 16.21 -24.00 -26.99
C THR A 227 16.27 -25.49 -27.37
N LYS A 228 17.24 -26.26 -26.87
CA LYS A 228 17.44 -27.67 -27.25
C LYS A 228 16.37 -28.59 -26.66
N SER A 229 15.90 -29.57 -27.44
CA SER A 229 14.97 -30.61 -26.97
C SER A 229 15.66 -31.57 -25.99
N ILE A 230 14.93 -32.04 -24.98
CA ILE A 230 15.44 -32.98 -23.97
C ILE A 230 14.83 -34.35 -24.24
N HIS A 231 15.60 -35.24 -24.87
CA HIS A 231 15.22 -36.63 -25.06
C HIS A 231 15.23 -37.32 -23.68
N SER A 232 14.05 -37.63 -23.12
CA SER A 232 13.78 -38.16 -21.76
C SER A 232 13.23 -37.17 -20.72
N ALA A 233 12.49 -36.14 -21.12
CA ALA A 233 11.90 -35.15 -20.19
C ALA A 233 11.04 -35.74 -19.05
N HIS A 234 10.47 -36.94 -19.19
CA HIS A 234 9.70 -37.64 -18.15
C HIS A 234 10.55 -38.15 -16.98
N LEU A 235 11.87 -38.26 -17.15
CA LEU A 235 12.83 -38.67 -16.13
C LEU A 235 13.50 -37.48 -15.42
N HIS A 236 13.24 -36.25 -15.89
CA HIS A 236 13.83 -35.03 -15.34
C HIS A 236 12.82 -34.28 -14.44
N PRO A 237 13.23 -33.87 -13.22
CA PRO A 237 12.48 -32.93 -12.40
C PRO A 237 12.13 -31.64 -13.15
N ILE A 238 11.05 -30.97 -12.74
CA ILE A 238 10.55 -29.73 -13.38
C ILE A 238 11.67 -28.66 -13.50
N ALA A 239 12.53 -28.56 -12.48
CA ALA A 239 13.68 -27.65 -12.41
C ALA A 239 14.76 -27.90 -13.48
N GLU A 240 14.89 -29.13 -13.98
CA GLU A 240 15.94 -29.50 -14.95
C GLU A 240 15.49 -29.29 -16.41
N ARG A 241 14.21 -28.97 -16.65
CA ARG A 241 13.64 -28.74 -17.99
C ARG A 241 13.95 -27.32 -18.47
N LYS A 242 15.22 -27.05 -18.79
CA LYS A 242 15.77 -25.71 -19.16
C LYS A 242 15.27 -25.11 -20.47
N ASN A 243 14.38 -25.80 -21.17
CA ASN A 243 13.83 -25.41 -22.46
C ASN A 243 12.35 -24.97 -22.38
N LEU A 244 11.82 -24.91 -21.15
CA LEU A 244 10.53 -24.35 -20.81
C LEU A 244 10.68 -23.15 -19.87
N VAL A 245 9.64 -22.34 -19.85
CA VAL A 245 9.41 -21.26 -18.90
C VAL A 245 8.04 -21.45 -18.27
N TYR A 246 7.91 -21.17 -16.98
CA TYR A 246 6.70 -21.50 -16.22
C TYR A 246 5.95 -20.24 -15.76
N MET A 247 4.62 -20.31 -15.74
CA MET A 247 3.74 -19.29 -15.23
C MET A 247 4.16 -18.89 -13.81
N GLY A 248 4.22 -17.60 -13.55
CA GLY A 248 4.54 -17.07 -12.24
C GLY A 248 6.04 -16.92 -11.94
N THR A 249 6.93 -17.51 -12.78
CA THR A 249 8.39 -17.35 -12.67
C THR A 249 8.88 -16.05 -13.32
N LEU A 250 10.07 -15.60 -12.96
CA LEU A 250 10.57 -14.27 -13.27
C LEU A 250 11.81 -14.30 -14.17
N VAL A 251 11.84 -13.46 -15.20
CA VAL A 251 13.05 -13.25 -16.02
C VAL A 251 14.02 -12.31 -15.31
N ARG A 252 15.21 -12.80 -14.92
CA ARG A 252 16.26 -12.01 -14.26
C ARG A 252 17.27 -11.38 -15.22
N GLY A 253 17.45 -11.95 -16.39
CA GLY A 253 18.43 -11.48 -17.38
C GLY A 253 18.12 -12.00 -18.78
N GLY A 254 18.62 -11.27 -19.78
CA GLY A 254 18.47 -11.64 -21.19
C GLY A 254 17.08 -11.38 -21.77
N ARG A 255 16.85 -11.96 -22.95
CA ARG A 255 15.57 -11.88 -23.66
C ARG A 255 15.23 -13.20 -24.33
N GLY A 256 13.95 -13.47 -24.49
CA GLY A 256 13.48 -14.69 -25.10
C GLY A 256 12.13 -14.55 -25.81
N LYS A 257 11.85 -15.51 -26.67
CA LYS A 257 10.57 -15.66 -27.37
C LYS A 257 10.05 -17.07 -27.11
N ALA A 258 8.79 -17.22 -26.70
CA ALA A 258 8.22 -18.50 -26.30
C ALA A 258 6.80 -18.71 -26.82
N ILE A 259 6.40 -19.96 -27.06
CA ILE A 259 5.03 -20.36 -27.46
C ILE A 259 4.30 -20.88 -26.23
N VAL A 260 3.17 -20.27 -25.87
CA VAL A 260 2.33 -20.71 -24.75
C VAL A 260 1.76 -22.09 -25.06
N TYR A 261 1.92 -23.06 -24.17
CA TYR A 261 1.34 -24.40 -24.33
C TYR A 261 0.27 -24.71 -23.29
N SER A 262 0.28 -24.03 -22.14
CA SER A 262 -0.73 -24.21 -21.09
C SER A 262 -1.05 -22.88 -20.40
N THR A 263 -2.31 -22.72 -19.96
CA THR A 263 -2.87 -21.49 -19.38
C THR A 263 -3.74 -21.80 -18.17
N GLY A 264 -3.85 -20.86 -17.22
CA GLY A 264 -4.74 -20.94 -16.05
C GLY A 264 -4.42 -22.12 -15.12
N ARG A 265 -5.46 -22.83 -14.67
CA ARG A 265 -5.36 -24.00 -13.78
C ARG A 265 -4.53 -25.15 -14.36
N HIS A 266 -4.37 -25.21 -15.68
CA HIS A 266 -3.62 -26.29 -16.35
C HIS A 266 -2.09 -26.06 -16.38
N THR A 267 -1.62 -24.94 -15.86
CA THR A 267 -0.18 -24.67 -15.71
C THR A 267 0.41 -25.44 -14.53
N GLU A 268 1.72 -25.68 -14.53
CA GLU A 268 2.43 -26.30 -13.40
C GLU A 268 2.25 -25.46 -12.12
N PHE A 269 2.24 -24.13 -12.23
CA PHE A 269 1.94 -23.25 -11.11
C PHE A 269 0.46 -23.31 -10.68
N GLY A 270 -0.48 -23.45 -11.62
CA GLY A 270 -1.91 -23.59 -11.33
C GLY A 270 -2.23 -24.84 -10.49
N LEU A 271 -1.56 -25.95 -10.77
CA LEU A 271 -1.68 -27.19 -9.99
C LEU A 271 -1.18 -27.02 -8.55
N VAL A 272 -0.13 -26.22 -8.34
CA VAL A 272 0.37 -25.89 -6.99
C VAL A 272 -0.56 -24.90 -6.28
N PHE A 273 -1.11 -23.93 -7.01
CA PHE A 273 -2.01 -22.91 -6.49
C PHE A 273 -3.28 -23.50 -5.88
N GLU A 274 -3.87 -24.54 -6.50
CA GLU A 274 -5.05 -25.28 -5.99
C GLU A 274 -4.82 -25.86 -4.58
N VAL A 275 -3.59 -26.27 -4.27
CA VAL A 275 -3.23 -26.80 -2.95
C VAL A 275 -3.01 -25.68 -1.92
N VAL A 276 -2.58 -24.49 -2.36
CA VAL A 276 -2.25 -23.33 -1.50
C VAL A 276 -3.48 -22.48 -1.18
N ASP A 277 -4.47 -22.40 -2.07
CA ASP A 277 -5.70 -21.63 -1.88
C ASP A 277 -6.53 -22.12 -0.67
N ASN A 278 -6.26 -23.35 -0.20
CA ASN A 278 -6.84 -23.92 1.01
C ASN A 278 -6.23 -23.40 2.35
N VAL A 279 -5.34 -22.40 2.31
CA VAL A 279 -4.73 -21.81 3.53
C VAL A 279 -5.46 -20.54 3.93
N GLU A 280 -6.19 -20.60 5.05
CA GLU A 280 -6.95 -19.47 5.60
C GLU A 280 -6.11 -18.20 5.81
N GLU A 281 -6.66 -17.05 5.40
CA GLU A 281 -6.03 -15.74 5.64
C GLU A 281 -6.00 -15.36 7.13
N ARG A 282 -4.91 -14.73 7.57
CA ARG A 282 -4.78 -14.25 8.96
C ARG A 282 -5.62 -12.98 9.20
N LYS A 283 -6.35 -12.95 10.31
CA LYS A 283 -7.13 -11.78 10.80
C LYS A 283 -6.24 -10.57 11.10
N THR A 284 -6.78 -9.36 10.92
CA THR A 284 -6.06 -8.10 11.22
C THR A 284 -6.00 -7.80 12.72
N PRO A 285 -5.04 -6.97 13.19
CA PRO A 285 -4.99 -6.55 14.59
C PRO A 285 -6.30 -5.92 15.08
N LEU A 286 -6.97 -5.08 14.27
CA LEU A 286 -8.27 -4.52 14.60
C LEU A 286 -9.34 -5.60 14.75
N GLN A 287 -9.41 -6.56 13.82
CA GLN A 287 -10.39 -7.65 13.86
C GLN A 287 -10.21 -8.51 15.12
N VAL A 288 -8.97 -8.89 15.45
CA VAL A 288 -8.65 -9.63 16.67
C VAL A 288 -9.11 -8.86 17.92
N ARG A 289 -8.94 -7.54 17.93
CA ARG A 289 -9.39 -6.70 19.04
C ARG A 289 -10.90 -6.52 19.10
N MET A 290 -11.59 -6.48 17.96
CA MET A 290 -13.06 -6.46 17.91
C MET A 290 -13.63 -7.75 18.46
N ASP A 291 -13.08 -8.90 18.08
CA ASP A 291 -13.47 -10.20 18.60
C ASP A 291 -13.25 -10.27 20.12
N ALA A 292 -12.09 -9.80 20.60
CA ALA A 292 -11.81 -9.72 22.03
C ALA A 292 -12.77 -8.79 22.78
N LEU A 293 -13.10 -7.64 22.19
CA LEU A 293 -14.05 -6.67 22.76
C LEU A 293 -15.46 -7.26 22.84
N ALA A 294 -15.93 -7.88 21.76
CA ALA A 294 -17.24 -8.52 21.70
C ALA A 294 -17.36 -9.62 22.76
N ASN A 295 -16.32 -10.44 22.93
CA ASN A 295 -16.26 -11.47 23.97
C ASN A 295 -16.28 -10.87 25.39
N GLN A 296 -15.53 -9.78 25.63
CA GLN A 296 -15.52 -9.09 26.94
C GLN A 296 -16.88 -8.46 27.27
N LEU A 297 -17.50 -7.78 26.31
CA LEU A 297 -18.83 -7.18 26.48
C LEU A 297 -19.89 -8.25 26.74
N SER A 298 -19.84 -9.37 25.99
CA SER A 298 -20.74 -10.50 26.18
C SER A 298 -20.61 -11.12 27.57
N ALA A 299 -19.38 -11.27 28.07
CA ALA A 299 -19.15 -11.76 29.42
C ALA A 299 -19.68 -10.81 30.50
N VAL A 300 -19.47 -9.49 30.34
CA VAL A 300 -19.96 -8.47 31.27
C VAL A 300 -21.49 -8.39 31.23
N SER A 301 -22.10 -8.40 30.05
CA SER A 301 -23.56 -8.32 29.90
C SER A 301 -24.25 -9.55 30.50
N LEU A 302 -23.76 -10.76 30.22
CA LEU A 302 -24.26 -11.99 30.85
C LEU A 302 -24.12 -11.97 32.37
N GLY A 303 -23.01 -11.42 32.88
CA GLY A 303 -22.82 -11.21 34.33
C GLY A 303 -23.88 -10.29 34.93
N VAL A 304 -24.12 -9.12 34.31
CA VAL A 304 -25.14 -8.16 34.75
C VAL A 304 -26.55 -8.75 34.66
N ILE A 305 -26.88 -9.44 33.57
CA ILE A 305 -28.18 -10.11 33.39
C ILE A 305 -28.39 -11.18 34.46
N GLY A 306 -27.37 -11.99 34.75
CA GLY A 306 -27.43 -12.99 35.82
C GLY A 306 -27.72 -12.37 37.18
N VAL A 307 -27.12 -11.21 37.49
CA VAL A 307 -27.40 -10.45 38.72
C VAL A 307 -28.85 -9.92 38.73
N ILE A 308 -29.35 -9.40 37.61
CA ILE A 308 -30.73 -8.90 37.50
C ILE A 308 -31.74 -10.03 37.74
N VAL A 309 -31.55 -11.18 37.11
CA VAL A 309 -32.42 -12.35 37.31
C VAL A 309 -32.38 -12.81 38.76
N LEU A 310 -31.20 -12.84 39.38
CA LEU A 310 -31.05 -13.23 40.79
C LEU A 310 -31.78 -12.26 41.73
N VAL A 311 -31.60 -10.95 41.54
CA VAL A 311 -32.27 -9.91 42.34
C VAL A 311 -33.78 -9.98 42.17
N GLY A 312 -34.27 -10.13 40.93
CA GLY A 312 -35.70 -10.25 40.65
C GLY A 312 -36.34 -11.48 41.32
N VAL A 313 -35.63 -12.61 41.37
CA VAL A 313 -36.08 -13.80 42.10
C VAL A 313 -36.11 -13.55 43.61
N ILE A 314 -35.12 -12.85 44.16
CA ILE A 314 -35.09 -12.47 45.58
C ILE A 314 -36.25 -11.51 45.94
N GLN A 315 -36.64 -10.62 45.02
CA GLN A 315 -37.80 -9.73 45.16
C GLN A 315 -39.15 -10.48 45.07
N GLY A 316 -39.16 -11.80 44.86
CA GLY A 316 -40.37 -12.62 44.84
C GLY A 316 -41.06 -12.70 43.48
N GLN A 317 -40.43 -12.20 42.41
CA GLN A 317 -40.96 -12.35 41.05
C GLN A 317 -40.78 -13.79 40.57
N PRO A 318 -41.73 -14.32 39.76
CA PRO A 318 -41.64 -15.69 39.28
C PRO A 318 -40.38 -15.87 38.42
N LEU A 319 -39.60 -16.91 38.73
CA LEU A 319 -38.35 -17.26 38.02
C LEU A 319 -38.54 -17.25 36.51
N PHE A 320 -39.70 -17.70 36.05
CA PHE A 320 -40.06 -17.74 34.64
C PHE A 320 -40.09 -16.34 33.98
N LYS A 321 -40.76 -15.37 34.62
CA LYS A 321 -40.81 -13.99 34.12
C LYS A 321 -39.43 -13.35 34.12
N MET A 322 -38.61 -13.65 35.13
CA MET A 322 -37.23 -13.16 35.21
C MET A 322 -36.33 -13.79 34.17
N LEU A 323 -36.50 -15.06 33.84
CA LEU A 323 -35.77 -15.73 32.78
C LEU A 323 -36.15 -15.18 31.39
N GLN A 324 -37.43 -14.87 31.17
CA GLN A 324 -37.90 -14.23 29.93
C GLN A 324 -37.34 -12.81 29.77
N ILE A 325 -37.33 -12.01 30.85
CA ILE A 325 -36.68 -10.68 30.86
C ILE A 325 -35.18 -10.82 30.63
N GLY A 326 -34.53 -11.81 31.26
CA GLY A 326 -33.11 -12.08 31.11
C GLY A 326 -32.71 -12.42 29.67
N VAL A 327 -33.48 -13.25 28.97
CA VAL A 327 -33.22 -13.54 27.55
C VAL A 327 -33.49 -12.33 26.67
N SER A 328 -34.59 -11.61 26.89
CA SER A 328 -34.89 -10.38 26.16
C SER A 328 -33.78 -9.33 26.33
N LEU A 329 -33.18 -9.27 27.53
CA LEU A 329 -32.06 -8.39 27.84
C LEU A 329 -30.74 -8.90 27.28
N ALA A 330 -30.53 -10.21 27.16
CA ALA A 330 -29.35 -10.80 26.52
C ALA A 330 -29.28 -10.41 25.04
N VAL A 331 -30.40 -10.53 24.32
CA VAL A 331 -30.54 -10.12 22.92
C VAL A 331 -30.32 -8.61 22.75
N ALA A 332 -30.76 -7.82 23.73
CA ALA A 332 -30.58 -6.38 23.74
C ALA A 332 -29.13 -5.95 23.99
N ALA A 333 -28.45 -6.62 24.92
CA ALA A 333 -27.20 -6.15 25.52
C ALA A 333 -25.95 -6.75 24.87
N ILE A 334 -26.08 -7.88 24.18
CA ILE A 334 -24.98 -8.45 23.41
C ILE A 334 -24.97 -7.74 22.06
N PRO A 335 -23.92 -6.98 21.74
CA PRO A 335 -23.83 -6.31 20.45
C PRO A 335 -23.38 -7.35 19.41
N GLU A 336 -24.30 -8.24 19.02
CA GLU A 336 -24.10 -9.29 18.02
C GLU A 336 -23.65 -8.69 16.67
N GLY A 337 -24.12 -7.48 16.40
CA GLY A 337 -23.75 -6.70 15.22
C GLY A 337 -22.39 -6.02 15.29
N LEU A 338 -21.67 -5.99 16.42
CA LEU A 338 -20.43 -5.19 16.50
C LEU A 338 -19.33 -5.68 15.55
N PRO A 339 -18.99 -6.99 15.45
CA PRO A 339 -18.02 -7.46 14.46
C PRO A 339 -18.48 -7.26 13.01
N ILE A 340 -19.78 -7.47 12.74
CA ILE A 340 -20.38 -7.34 11.40
C ILE A 340 -20.41 -5.87 10.98
N CYS A 341 -20.96 -5.00 11.81
CA CYS A 341 -21.03 -3.56 11.59
C CYS A 341 -19.66 -2.92 11.49
N VAL A 342 -18.66 -3.37 12.27
CA VAL A 342 -17.28 -2.92 12.10
C VAL A 342 -16.73 -3.39 10.76
N THR A 343 -16.98 -4.63 10.35
CA THR A 343 -16.53 -5.15 9.03
C THR A 343 -17.19 -4.40 7.88
N VAL A 344 -18.47 -4.06 7.98
CA VAL A 344 -19.22 -3.28 6.99
C VAL A 344 -18.78 -1.82 7.00
N THR A 345 -18.56 -1.23 8.17
CA THR A 345 -18.09 0.15 8.29
C THR A 345 -16.65 0.27 7.83
N LEU A 346 -15.82 -0.74 8.09
CA LEU A 346 -14.51 -0.91 7.47
C LEU A 346 -14.70 -1.04 5.98
N ALA A 347 -15.52 -1.93 5.45
CA ALA A 347 -15.70 -2.10 4.02
C ALA A 347 -16.16 -0.79 3.33
N LEU A 348 -17.16 -0.09 3.86
CA LEU A 348 -17.69 1.18 3.31
C LEU A 348 -16.74 2.37 3.52
N GLY A 349 -16.14 2.46 4.71
CA GLY A 349 -15.20 3.52 5.09
C GLY A 349 -13.87 3.36 4.37
N THR A 350 -13.35 2.12 4.31
CA THR A 350 -12.19 1.75 3.50
C THR A 350 -12.50 1.84 2.02
N GLU A 351 -13.68 1.49 1.50
CA GLU A 351 -14.03 1.71 0.09
C GLU A 351 -13.98 3.20 -0.25
N THR A 352 -14.62 4.04 0.56
CA THR A 352 -14.61 5.49 0.34
C THR A 352 -13.19 6.05 0.43
N CYS A 353 -12.41 5.58 1.40
CA CYS A 353 -11.01 5.92 1.57
C CYS A 353 -10.14 5.44 0.39
N VAL A 354 -10.26 4.18 -0.01
CA VAL A 354 -9.55 3.57 -1.14
C VAL A 354 -9.91 4.29 -2.43
N MET A 355 -11.16 4.70 -2.63
CA MET A 355 -11.58 5.54 -3.75
C MET A 355 -10.94 6.94 -3.69
N ARG A 356 -10.78 7.53 -2.50
CA ARG A 356 -10.06 8.81 -2.32
C ARG A 356 -8.55 8.64 -2.54
N MET A 357 -7.96 7.55 -2.08
CA MET A 357 -6.56 7.18 -2.31
C MET A 357 -6.30 6.92 -3.79
N ALA A 358 -7.17 6.17 -4.47
CA ALA A 358 -7.07 5.87 -5.89
C ALA A 358 -7.20 7.14 -6.74
N LYS A 359 -8.08 8.08 -6.35
CA LYS A 359 -8.15 9.43 -6.94
C LYS A 359 -6.86 10.23 -6.76
N ARG A 360 -6.06 9.91 -5.73
CA ARG A 360 -4.72 10.45 -5.48
C ARG A 360 -3.62 9.47 -5.88
N HIS A 361 -3.87 8.57 -6.83
CA HIS A 361 -2.88 7.67 -7.41
C HIS A 361 -2.30 6.59 -6.47
N ALA A 362 -2.92 6.30 -5.32
CA ALA A 362 -2.59 5.13 -4.48
C ALA A 362 -3.67 4.04 -4.57
N ILE A 363 -3.29 2.84 -4.98
CA ILE A 363 -4.17 1.66 -4.99
C ILE A 363 -3.77 0.73 -3.86
N LEU A 364 -4.76 0.29 -3.08
CA LEU A 364 -4.61 -0.78 -2.08
C LEU A 364 -5.14 -2.09 -2.63
N LYS A 365 -4.37 -3.16 -2.49
CA LYS A 365 -4.75 -4.53 -2.85
C LYS A 365 -5.43 -5.27 -1.71
N LYS A 366 -5.12 -4.90 -0.46
CA LYS A 366 -5.61 -5.57 0.75
C LYS A 366 -6.14 -4.56 1.75
N LEU A 367 -7.37 -4.76 2.24
CA LEU A 367 -7.96 -3.90 3.29
C LEU A 367 -7.17 -3.92 4.61
N PRO A 368 -6.62 -5.06 5.09
CA PRO A 368 -5.77 -5.07 6.28
C PRO A 368 -4.59 -4.10 6.24
N ALA A 369 -4.04 -3.83 5.05
CA ALA A 369 -2.90 -2.94 4.90
C ALA A 369 -3.22 -1.48 5.24
N VAL A 370 -4.49 -1.09 5.18
CA VAL A 370 -4.92 0.27 5.56
C VAL A 370 -4.68 0.54 7.04
N GLU A 371 -4.94 -0.46 7.90
CA GLU A 371 -4.67 -0.34 9.33
C GLU A 371 -3.17 -0.25 9.61
N ALA A 372 -2.37 -1.11 8.97
CA ALA A 372 -0.92 -1.14 9.10
C ALA A 372 -0.29 0.21 8.69
N LEU A 373 -0.76 0.81 7.59
CA LEU A 373 -0.31 2.12 7.13
C LEU A 373 -0.57 3.22 8.16
N GLY A 374 -1.74 3.20 8.83
CA GLY A 374 -2.09 4.18 9.86
C GLY A 374 -1.22 4.09 11.13
N CYS A 375 -0.64 2.91 11.40
CA CYS A 375 0.22 2.65 12.56
C CYS A 375 1.72 2.69 12.24
N THR A 376 2.08 2.87 10.96
CA THR A 376 3.48 2.82 10.49
C THR A 376 4.33 3.88 11.18
N ASN A 377 5.42 3.46 11.83
CA ASN A 377 6.39 4.35 12.47
C ASN A 377 7.79 4.30 11.83
N ILE A 378 8.10 3.24 11.06
CA ILE A 378 9.33 3.11 10.28
C ILE A 378 8.98 2.97 8.80
N LEU A 379 9.55 3.83 7.96
CA LEU A 379 9.48 3.71 6.51
C LEU A 379 10.84 3.32 5.95
N CYS A 380 10.99 2.06 5.56
CA CYS A 380 12.13 1.56 4.80
C CYS A 380 11.95 1.91 3.32
N VAL A 381 12.94 2.59 2.74
CA VAL A 381 12.88 3.08 1.36
C VAL A 381 14.05 2.51 0.56
N ASP A 382 13.76 1.87 -0.57
CA ASP A 382 14.81 1.58 -1.54
C ASP A 382 15.33 2.88 -2.18
N LYS A 383 16.60 2.89 -2.59
CA LYS A 383 17.18 4.05 -3.24
C LYS A 383 16.82 4.10 -4.72
N THR A 384 17.07 3.01 -5.46
CA THR A 384 16.97 3.02 -6.93
C THR A 384 15.51 2.95 -7.34
N GLY A 385 15.07 3.83 -8.24
CA GLY A 385 13.68 3.83 -8.75
C GLY A 385 12.59 4.20 -7.75
N THR A 386 12.90 4.24 -6.46
CA THR A 386 11.99 4.68 -5.40
C THR A 386 12.31 6.12 -4.99
N LEU A 387 13.47 6.37 -4.34
CA LEU A 387 13.92 7.75 -4.04
C LEU A 387 14.42 8.48 -5.29
N THR A 388 15.03 7.74 -6.21
CA THR A 388 15.58 8.26 -7.46
C THR A 388 14.71 7.88 -8.65
N THR A 389 14.95 8.53 -9.79
CA THR A 389 14.18 8.29 -11.02
C THR A 389 14.53 6.99 -11.74
N ASN A 390 15.61 6.30 -11.33
CA ASN A 390 16.23 5.19 -12.06
C ASN A 390 16.56 5.56 -13.51
N GLN A 391 16.88 6.83 -13.73
CA GLN A 391 17.26 7.40 -15.02
C GLN A 391 18.58 8.11 -14.83
N MET A 392 19.64 7.55 -15.40
CA MET A 392 20.95 8.16 -15.35
C MET A 392 20.93 9.50 -16.09
N ALA A 393 21.35 10.57 -15.42
CA ALA A 393 21.40 11.91 -15.98
C ALA A 393 22.81 12.50 -15.79
N VAL A 394 23.24 13.31 -16.77
CA VAL A 394 24.46 14.11 -16.62
C VAL A 394 24.14 15.29 -15.71
N VAL A 395 24.81 15.35 -14.56
CA VAL A 395 24.60 16.38 -13.54
C VAL A 395 25.68 17.45 -13.57
N GLU A 396 26.91 17.08 -13.88
CA GLU A 396 28.06 17.98 -13.83
C GLU A 396 29.05 17.64 -14.94
N VAL A 397 29.61 18.67 -15.57
CA VAL A 397 30.65 18.52 -16.60
C VAL A 397 31.85 19.36 -16.18
N PHE A 398 33.02 18.74 -16.20
CA PHE A 398 34.29 19.41 -15.97
C PHE A 398 35.04 19.60 -17.29
N LEU A 399 35.39 20.85 -17.58
CA LEU A 399 36.30 21.20 -18.68
C LEU A 399 37.53 21.91 -18.12
N PRO A 400 38.74 21.59 -18.63
CA PRO A 400 39.95 22.35 -18.32
C PRO A 400 39.76 23.84 -18.64
N GLY A 401 40.10 24.72 -17.69
CA GLY A 401 39.96 26.18 -17.80
C GLY A 401 38.58 26.75 -17.44
N LEU A 402 37.50 25.95 -17.45
CA LEU A 402 36.17 26.37 -16.99
C LEU A 402 35.86 25.85 -15.57
N GLY A 403 36.46 24.72 -15.18
CA GLY A 403 36.18 24.04 -13.92
C GLY A 403 34.96 23.13 -14.01
N ALA A 404 34.53 22.62 -12.85
CA ALA A 404 33.38 21.72 -12.75
C ALA A 404 32.10 22.56 -12.73
N THR A 405 31.27 22.40 -13.76
CA THR A 405 30.07 23.18 -13.98
C THR A 405 28.83 22.29 -13.88
N PRO A 406 27.86 22.62 -13.01
CA PRO A 406 26.61 21.88 -12.96
C PRO A 406 25.85 22.10 -14.26
N VAL A 407 25.43 21.01 -14.89
CA VAL A 407 24.61 21.06 -16.10
C VAL A 407 23.24 20.53 -15.69
N ALA A 408 22.35 21.44 -15.31
CA ALA A 408 20.98 21.09 -14.94
C ALA A 408 20.18 20.71 -16.20
N LEU A 409 20.39 19.49 -16.70
CA LEU A 409 19.69 18.93 -17.84
C LEU A 409 18.48 18.14 -17.32
N ALA A 410 17.53 18.84 -16.71
CA ALA A 410 16.22 18.25 -16.53
C ALA A 410 15.57 18.06 -17.91
N PRO A 411 14.78 17.00 -18.14
CA PRO A 411 14.15 16.68 -19.43
C PRO A 411 13.34 17.84 -20.07
N SER A 412 13.01 18.87 -19.30
CA SER A 412 12.07 19.93 -19.64
C SER A 412 12.66 21.35 -19.74
N SER A 413 13.96 21.56 -19.56
CA SER A 413 14.56 22.92 -19.60
C SER A 413 15.81 22.98 -20.48
N PRO A 414 15.71 23.43 -21.75
CA PRO A 414 16.89 23.61 -22.61
C PRO A 414 17.82 24.68 -22.03
N MET A 415 19.12 24.42 -22.08
CA MET A 415 20.14 25.30 -21.53
C MET A 415 20.11 26.67 -22.24
N SER A 416 19.94 27.75 -21.47
CA SER A 416 19.56 29.08 -21.97
C SER A 416 20.71 29.91 -22.55
N SER A 417 21.97 29.54 -22.35
CA SER A 417 23.14 30.34 -22.79
C SER A 417 23.82 29.77 -24.04
N PRO A 418 23.81 30.48 -25.18
CA PRO A 418 24.43 30.01 -26.43
C PRO A 418 25.97 29.90 -26.37
N SER A 419 26.63 30.63 -25.46
CA SER A 419 28.09 30.54 -25.27
C SER A 419 28.53 29.21 -24.66
N LEU A 420 27.80 28.67 -23.67
CA LEU A 420 28.11 27.38 -23.04
C LEU A 420 27.84 26.20 -23.99
N LYS A 421 26.86 26.32 -24.90
CA LYS A 421 26.56 25.28 -25.89
C LYS A 421 27.74 24.97 -26.79
N ALA A 422 28.40 26.01 -27.31
CA ALA A 422 29.59 25.85 -28.15
C ALA A 422 30.73 25.17 -27.38
N THR A 423 30.98 25.62 -26.15
CA THR A 423 32.07 25.12 -25.30
C THR A 423 31.93 23.63 -24.93
N PHE A 424 30.72 23.14 -24.68
CA PHE A 424 30.49 21.71 -24.38
C PHE A 424 30.35 20.81 -25.62
N SER A 425 30.28 21.38 -26.83
CA SER A 425 30.05 20.60 -28.04
C SER A 425 31.09 19.50 -28.29
N PRO A 426 32.42 19.69 -28.10
CA PRO A 426 33.41 18.65 -28.38
C PRO A 426 33.30 17.43 -27.47
N ILE A 427 33.04 17.64 -26.17
CA ILE A 427 32.92 16.55 -25.20
C ILE A 427 31.66 15.72 -25.45
N PHE A 428 30.53 16.36 -25.72
CA PHE A 428 29.28 15.66 -26.01
C PHE A 428 29.29 14.99 -27.40
N LEU A 429 29.92 15.60 -28.40
CA LEU A 429 30.13 14.97 -29.70
C LEU A 429 30.94 13.67 -29.55
N SER A 430 32.07 13.72 -28.82
CA SER A 430 32.88 12.52 -28.53
C SER A 430 32.07 11.46 -27.80
N GLY A 431 31.22 11.87 -26.85
CA GLY A 431 30.33 10.99 -26.10
C GLY A 431 29.26 10.30 -26.94
N VAL A 432 28.65 11.00 -27.91
CA VAL A 432 27.63 10.45 -28.82
C VAL A 432 28.25 9.50 -29.85
N LEU A 433 29.40 9.88 -30.41
CA LEU A 433 30.11 9.06 -31.40
C LEU A 433 30.63 7.76 -30.79
N CYS A 434 31.15 7.83 -29.56
CA CYS A 434 31.62 6.69 -28.78
C CYS A 434 30.50 6.13 -27.89
N SER A 435 29.27 5.97 -28.38
CA SER A 435 28.12 5.43 -27.62
C SER A 435 27.27 4.51 -28.48
N ASN A 436 26.78 3.41 -27.92
CA ASN A 436 25.86 2.51 -28.62
C ASN A 436 24.39 2.80 -28.25
N ALA A 437 24.15 3.71 -27.31
CA ALA A 437 22.80 4.11 -26.94
C ALA A 437 22.15 5.02 -27.97
N GLU A 438 20.84 4.89 -28.14
CA GLU A 438 20.01 5.71 -29.03
C GLU A 438 18.76 6.15 -28.28
N ILE A 439 18.18 7.29 -28.68
CA ILE A 439 16.91 7.77 -28.14
C ILE A 439 15.84 7.47 -29.18
N VAL A 440 14.95 6.53 -28.88
CA VAL A 440 13.84 6.16 -29.76
C VAL A 440 12.55 6.59 -29.08
N ASP A 441 11.81 7.51 -29.68
CA ASP A 441 10.54 8.06 -29.17
C ASP A 441 10.61 8.62 -27.72
N GLY A 442 11.79 9.08 -27.30
CA GLY A 442 12.04 9.63 -25.96
C GLY A 442 12.58 8.63 -24.94
N ASP A 443 12.58 7.33 -25.26
CA ASP A 443 13.16 6.28 -24.43
C ASP A 443 14.62 5.99 -24.82
N ILE A 444 15.45 5.75 -23.80
CA ILE A 444 16.86 5.41 -23.98
C ILE A 444 16.97 3.90 -24.26
N VAL A 445 17.41 3.56 -25.47
CA VAL A 445 17.74 2.18 -25.87
C VAL A 445 19.25 2.01 -25.83
N GLY A 446 19.76 1.23 -24.87
CA GLY A 446 21.20 0.99 -24.69
C GLY A 446 21.62 1.05 -23.22
N GLN A 447 22.93 1.14 -22.95
CA GLN A 447 23.41 1.30 -21.57
C GLN A 447 22.99 2.66 -21.00
N ALA A 448 22.41 2.68 -19.79
CA ALA A 448 21.86 3.88 -19.16
C ALA A 448 22.88 5.03 -19.05
N THR A 449 24.15 4.75 -18.75
CA THR A 449 25.21 5.75 -18.69
C THR A 449 25.52 6.38 -20.04
N GLU A 450 25.40 5.61 -21.12
CA GLU A 450 25.62 6.11 -22.48
C GLU A 450 24.43 6.91 -22.96
N GLY A 451 23.22 6.45 -22.65
CA GLY A 451 21.98 7.16 -22.91
C GLY A 451 21.92 8.52 -22.22
N ALA A 452 22.39 8.62 -20.98
CA ALA A 452 22.51 9.88 -20.25
C ALA A 452 23.34 10.92 -21.01
N ILE A 453 24.46 10.48 -21.61
CA ILE A 453 25.35 11.35 -22.40
C ILE A 453 24.68 11.75 -23.71
N VAL A 454 24.01 10.82 -24.39
CA VAL A 454 23.30 11.09 -25.65
C VAL A 454 22.13 12.07 -25.42
N LEU A 455 21.38 11.89 -24.34
CA LEU A 455 20.30 12.78 -23.93
C LEU A 455 20.84 14.18 -23.60
N ALA A 456 21.93 14.25 -22.84
CA ALA A 456 22.60 15.51 -22.55
C ALA A 456 23.10 16.22 -23.81
N ALA A 457 23.69 15.49 -24.77
CA ALA A 457 24.15 16.04 -26.04
C ALA A 457 23.00 16.64 -26.88
N SER A 458 21.84 15.97 -26.89
CA SER A 458 20.62 16.46 -27.55
C SER A 458 20.14 17.78 -26.92
N HIS A 459 20.08 17.85 -25.58
CA HIS A 459 19.68 19.07 -24.86
C HIS A 459 20.67 20.24 -25.00
N VAL A 460 21.96 19.96 -25.15
CA VAL A 460 22.99 20.97 -25.42
C VAL A 460 22.91 21.49 -26.87
N GLY A 461 22.24 20.76 -27.77
CA GLY A 461 22.01 21.16 -29.15
C GLY A 461 23.11 20.73 -30.12
N VAL A 462 23.84 19.65 -29.80
CA VAL A 462 24.90 19.09 -30.67
C VAL A 462 24.32 18.37 -31.90
N GLY A 463 23.05 17.95 -31.81
CA GLY A 463 22.32 17.26 -32.88
C GLY A 463 21.79 15.89 -32.44
N ASP A 464 20.99 15.26 -33.31
CA ASP A 464 20.49 13.91 -33.08
C ASP A 464 21.60 12.86 -33.27
N ALA A 465 21.62 11.83 -32.43
CA ALA A 465 22.67 10.81 -32.40
C ALA A 465 22.76 10.03 -33.72
N THR A 466 21.61 9.71 -34.33
CA THR A 466 21.53 9.05 -35.64
C THR A 466 22.15 9.91 -36.73
N SER A 467 21.78 11.18 -36.79
CA SER A 467 22.28 12.16 -37.76
C SER A 467 23.79 12.35 -37.63
N LEU A 468 24.31 12.45 -36.40
CA LEU A 468 25.74 12.57 -36.14
C LEU A 468 26.50 11.30 -36.54
N ARG A 469 25.97 10.11 -36.26
CA ARG A 469 26.59 8.84 -36.68
C ARG A 469 26.58 8.65 -38.20
N HIS A 470 25.60 9.18 -38.90
CA HIS A 470 25.60 9.21 -40.37
C HIS A 470 26.66 10.16 -40.94
N GLN A 471 26.88 11.31 -40.30
CA GLN A 471 27.93 12.27 -40.70
C GLN A 471 29.34 11.77 -40.37
N TYR A 472 29.48 10.98 -39.31
CA TYR A 472 30.74 10.40 -38.83
C TYR A 472 30.67 8.87 -38.82
N PRO A 473 30.71 8.21 -39.98
CA PRO A 473 30.58 6.76 -40.06
C PRO A 473 31.75 6.07 -39.33
N ARG A 474 31.42 5.05 -38.53
CA ARG A 474 32.40 4.28 -37.77
C ARG A 474 33.20 3.37 -38.70
N VAL A 475 34.51 3.46 -38.60
CA VAL A 475 35.47 2.61 -39.33
C VAL A 475 35.92 1.43 -38.48
N HIS A 476 36.14 1.67 -37.19
CA HIS A 476 36.59 0.64 -36.24
C HIS A 476 35.98 0.87 -34.86
N GLU A 477 35.65 -0.20 -34.13
CA GLU A 477 35.09 -0.14 -32.77
C GLU A 477 35.84 -1.10 -31.85
N ILE A 478 36.21 -0.59 -30.66
CA ILE A 478 36.70 -1.37 -29.53
C ILE A 478 35.60 -1.29 -28.46
N PRO A 479 34.81 -2.36 -28.29
CA PRO A 479 33.72 -2.37 -27.32
C PRO A 479 34.26 -2.27 -25.89
N PHE A 480 33.41 -1.83 -24.97
CA PHE A 480 33.77 -1.75 -23.56
C PHE A 480 34.17 -3.14 -23.03
N ASN A 481 35.36 -3.23 -22.43
CA ASN A 481 35.83 -4.43 -21.73
C ASN A 481 36.15 -4.07 -20.28
N SER A 482 35.69 -4.88 -19.31
CA SER A 482 35.94 -4.71 -17.88
C SER A 482 37.42 -4.70 -17.49
N ASP A 483 38.27 -5.40 -18.24
CA ASP A 483 39.73 -5.41 -18.00
C ASP A 483 40.38 -4.12 -18.50
N ALA A 484 39.99 -3.66 -19.69
CA ALA A 484 40.52 -2.46 -20.32
C ALA A 484 39.93 -1.16 -19.73
N LYS A 485 38.70 -1.23 -19.22
CA LYS A 485 37.98 -0.14 -18.51
C LYS A 485 37.66 1.09 -19.37
N PHE A 486 37.71 0.96 -20.70
CA PHE A 486 37.33 1.99 -21.67
C PHE A 486 36.65 1.40 -22.90
N MET A 487 35.99 2.25 -23.68
CA MET A 487 35.46 2.01 -25.03
C MET A 487 36.09 3.02 -25.98
N ALA A 488 36.42 2.61 -27.21
CA ALA A 488 36.98 3.50 -28.21
C ALA A 488 36.38 3.24 -29.60
N VAL A 489 36.12 4.30 -30.36
CA VAL A 489 35.55 4.23 -31.71
C VAL A 489 36.36 5.11 -32.65
N GLN A 490 36.72 4.59 -33.81
CA GLN A 490 37.32 5.34 -34.91
C GLN A 490 36.23 5.75 -35.89
N VAL A 491 36.14 7.03 -36.20
CA VAL A 491 35.19 7.60 -37.15
C VAL A 491 35.90 8.23 -38.34
N SER A 492 35.27 8.20 -39.50
CA SER A 492 35.68 9.03 -40.64
C SER A 492 35.03 10.41 -40.51
N THR A 493 35.85 11.46 -40.51
CA THR A 493 35.34 12.83 -40.52
C THR A 493 34.83 13.20 -41.92
N PRO A 494 33.96 14.22 -42.04
CA PRO A 494 33.54 14.76 -43.34
C PRO A 494 34.70 15.29 -44.21
N LEU A 495 35.88 15.53 -43.61
CA LEU A 495 37.10 15.98 -44.27
C LEU A 495 37.94 14.82 -44.84
N GLY A 496 37.50 13.57 -44.68
CA GLY A 496 38.20 12.36 -45.15
C GLY A 496 39.36 11.92 -44.26
N THR A 497 39.51 12.51 -43.07
CA THR A 497 40.48 12.07 -42.05
C THR A 497 39.83 11.12 -41.06
N THR A 498 40.61 10.28 -40.39
CA THR A 498 40.10 9.41 -39.32
C THR A 498 40.42 9.98 -37.94
N GLU A 499 39.46 9.92 -37.03
CA GLU A 499 39.62 10.34 -35.63
C GLU A 499 39.13 9.25 -34.67
N TRP A 500 39.82 9.10 -33.54
CA TRP A 500 39.51 8.19 -32.46
C TRP A 500 38.83 8.94 -31.31
N HIS A 501 37.71 8.41 -30.84
CA HIS A 501 37.00 8.88 -29.67
C HIS A 501 37.03 7.81 -28.58
N ILE A 502 37.47 8.16 -27.38
CA ILE A 502 37.56 7.24 -26.23
C ILE A 502 36.72 7.77 -25.07
N LYS A 503 36.03 6.85 -24.39
CA LYS A 503 35.40 7.10 -23.10
C LYS A 503 35.72 5.98 -22.11
N GLY A 504 35.87 6.30 -20.84
CA GLY A 504 36.13 5.27 -19.83
C GLY A 504 36.41 5.83 -18.45
N MET A 505 36.96 4.98 -17.59
CA MET A 505 37.46 5.42 -16.28
C MET A 505 38.64 6.38 -16.45
N LEU A 506 38.74 7.38 -15.57
CA LEU A 506 39.80 8.38 -15.62
C LEU A 506 41.20 7.75 -15.64
N GLU A 507 41.43 6.73 -14.81
CA GLU A 507 42.70 6.02 -14.72
C GLU A 507 43.08 5.27 -16.01
N ALA A 508 42.10 4.89 -16.82
CA ALA A 508 42.34 4.22 -18.11
C ALA A 508 42.60 5.23 -19.23
N VAL A 509 41.92 6.38 -19.21
CA VAL A 509 41.93 7.38 -20.28
C VAL A 509 43.07 8.40 -20.10
N LEU A 510 43.32 8.89 -18.89
CA LEU A 510 44.29 9.96 -18.63
C LEU A 510 45.73 9.60 -19.03
N PRO A 511 46.24 8.37 -18.79
CA PRO A 511 47.60 7.99 -19.21
C PRO A 511 47.82 7.97 -20.73
N ARG A 512 46.74 7.97 -21.53
CA ARG A 512 46.78 7.97 -23.00
C ARG A 512 46.78 9.37 -23.59
N CYS A 513 46.55 10.39 -22.75
CA CYS A 513 46.44 11.78 -23.16
C CYS A 513 47.80 12.49 -23.09
N ALA A 514 48.23 13.11 -24.18
CA ALA A 514 49.44 13.94 -24.24
C ALA A 514 49.14 15.44 -24.13
N THR A 515 47.93 15.84 -24.50
CA THR A 515 47.45 17.23 -24.44
C THR A 515 46.04 17.27 -23.86
N TYR A 516 45.60 18.43 -23.40
CA TYR A 516 44.21 18.69 -23.05
C TYR A 516 43.67 19.88 -23.84
N GLN A 517 42.36 19.92 -24.03
CA GLN A 517 41.67 21.03 -24.67
C GLN A 517 41.02 21.93 -23.60
N ASP A 518 41.28 23.23 -23.66
CA ASP A 518 40.60 24.19 -22.78
C ASP A 518 39.22 24.60 -23.31
N ALA A 519 38.45 25.31 -22.48
CA ALA A 519 37.12 25.83 -22.81
C ALA A 519 37.10 26.82 -24.01
N SER A 520 38.27 27.34 -24.40
CA SER A 520 38.46 28.22 -25.57
C SER A 520 38.95 27.46 -26.80
N PHE A 521 38.92 26.13 -26.76
CA PHE A 521 39.36 25.21 -27.81
C PHE A 521 40.88 25.19 -28.10
N HIS A 522 41.71 25.78 -27.25
CA HIS A 522 43.17 25.69 -27.37
C HIS A 522 43.70 24.37 -26.79
N LYS A 523 44.71 23.81 -27.45
CA LYS A 523 45.38 22.58 -27.02
C LYS A 523 46.63 22.92 -26.21
N HIS A 524 46.71 22.41 -24.99
CA HIS A 524 47.84 22.60 -24.08
C HIS A 524 48.53 21.26 -23.78
N PRO A 525 49.85 21.24 -23.55
CA PRO A 525 50.54 20.02 -23.10
C PRO A 525 50.03 19.60 -21.72
N LEU A 526 49.75 18.32 -21.54
CA LEU A 526 49.30 17.78 -20.25
C LEU A 526 50.52 17.59 -19.33
N LEU A 527 50.72 18.51 -18.37
CA LEU A 527 51.79 18.42 -17.39
C LEU A 527 51.32 17.67 -16.12
N VAL A 528 52.27 17.22 -15.30
CA VAL A 528 51.97 16.51 -14.02
C VAL A 528 51.02 17.30 -13.11
N PRO A 529 51.18 18.63 -12.90
CA PRO A 529 50.26 19.41 -12.07
C PRO A 529 48.82 19.45 -12.62
N ASP A 530 48.66 19.44 -13.94
CA ASP A 530 47.34 19.45 -14.58
C ASP A 530 46.64 18.10 -14.41
N ALA A 531 47.38 17.00 -14.55
CA ALA A 531 46.87 15.66 -14.32
C ALA A 531 46.41 15.47 -12.86
N ASP A 532 47.17 16.00 -11.90
CA ASP A 532 46.81 15.98 -10.48
C ASP A 532 45.54 16.80 -10.19
N LEU A 533 45.38 17.97 -10.83
CA LEU A 533 44.18 18.80 -10.70
C LEU A 533 42.93 18.08 -11.25
N ILE A 534 43.05 17.41 -12.40
CA ILE A 534 41.96 16.64 -12.99
C ILE A 534 41.57 15.48 -12.06
N ALA A 535 42.56 14.76 -11.52
CA ALA A 535 42.32 13.67 -10.58
C ALA A 535 41.67 14.14 -9.27
N GLN A 536 42.09 15.28 -8.72
CA GLN A 536 41.48 15.87 -7.53
C GLN A 536 40.03 16.31 -7.79
N THR A 537 39.77 16.90 -8.96
CA THR A 537 38.43 17.32 -9.35
C THR A 537 37.51 16.12 -9.52
N ALA A 538 38.01 15.05 -10.15
CA ALA A 538 37.29 13.79 -10.23
C ALA A 538 36.96 13.23 -8.83
N ARG A 539 37.91 13.16 -7.90
CA ARG A 539 37.62 12.73 -6.51
C ARG A 539 36.55 13.59 -5.84
N THR A 540 36.57 14.89 -6.09
CA THR A 540 35.57 15.83 -5.53
C THR A 540 34.18 15.58 -6.11
N MET A 541 34.06 15.35 -7.41
CA MET A 541 32.80 14.95 -8.07
C MET A 541 32.30 13.60 -7.55
N ALA A 542 33.20 12.63 -7.36
CA ALA A 542 32.86 11.29 -6.86
C ALA A 542 32.31 11.33 -5.43
N ARG A 543 32.88 12.18 -4.56
CA ARG A 543 32.38 12.41 -3.18
C ARG A 543 30.96 12.95 -3.13
N ARG A 544 30.48 13.60 -4.20
CA ARG A 544 29.07 14.04 -4.33
C ARG A 544 28.16 12.93 -4.85
N GLY A 545 28.65 11.70 -4.96
CA GLY A 545 27.91 10.54 -5.47
C GLY A 545 27.88 10.43 -6.99
N LEU A 546 28.65 11.23 -7.73
CA LEU A 546 28.65 11.22 -9.19
C LEU A 546 29.53 10.08 -9.74
N ARG A 547 29.00 9.33 -10.72
CA ARG A 547 29.77 8.40 -11.54
C ARG A 547 30.50 9.16 -12.63
N ILE A 548 31.82 9.02 -12.68
CA ILE A 548 32.67 9.86 -13.54
C ILE A 548 33.13 9.08 -14.75
N LEU A 549 32.98 9.71 -15.93
CA LEU A 549 33.55 9.24 -17.18
C LEU A 549 34.48 10.31 -17.75
N ALA A 550 35.67 9.88 -18.15
CA ALA A 550 36.63 10.70 -18.88
C ALA A 550 36.45 10.51 -20.38
N LEU A 551 36.45 11.61 -21.14
CA LEU A 551 36.39 11.57 -22.60
C LEU A 551 37.62 12.22 -23.21
N ALA A 552 38.11 11.62 -24.29
CA ALA A 552 39.24 12.14 -25.06
C ALA A 552 39.08 11.86 -26.57
N THR A 553 39.82 12.58 -27.40
CA THR A 553 39.85 12.43 -28.86
C THR A 553 41.28 12.40 -29.39
N GLY A 554 41.58 11.73 -30.49
CA GLY A 554 42.93 11.71 -31.09
C GLY A 554 42.94 11.27 -32.55
N SER A 555 43.96 11.67 -33.31
CA SER A 555 44.01 11.49 -34.77
C SER A 555 44.74 10.24 -35.25
N THR A 556 45.55 9.60 -34.41
CA THR A 556 46.63 8.69 -34.88
C THR A 556 46.55 7.27 -34.28
N SER A 557 46.30 7.13 -32.98
CA SER A 557 46.17 5.84 -32.29
C SER A 557 45.44 6.03 -30.95
N VAL A 558 44.76 4.98 -30.47
CA VAL A 558 44.12 4.95 -29.14
C VAL A 558 45.14 4.80 -28.00
N GLU A 559 46.32 4.23 -28.30
CA GLU A 559 47.31 3.87 -27.28
C GLU A 559 48.15 5.05 -26.80
N SER A 560 48.30 6.10 -27.60
CA SER A 560 49.11 7.28 -27.26
C SER A 560 48.70 8.53 -28.06
N ASN A 561 49.03 9.71 -27.52
CA ASN A 561 48.78 11.02 -28.14
C ASN A 561 47.30 11.43 -28.26
N MET A 562 46.47 11.06 -27.29
CA MET A 562 45.10 11.56 -27.19
C MET A 562 45.04 12.98 -26.60
N ILE A 563 43.93 13.67 -26.84
CA ILE A 563 43.58 14.99 -26.34
C ILE A 563 42.46 14.82 -25.31
N PHE A 564 42.75 15.12 -24.06
CA PHE A 564 41.76 15.10 -22.99
C PHE A 564 40.73 16.22 -23.19
N LEU A 565 39.45 15.86 -23.24
CA LEU A 565 38.35 16.82 -23.44
C LEU A 565 37.74 17.27 -22.11
N GLY A 566 37.51 16.34 -21.17
CA GLY A 566 36.90 16.65 -19.89
C GLY A 566 36.34 15.43 -19.16
N LEU A 567 35.65 15.70 -18.05
CA LEU A 567 34.94 14.70 -17.25
C LEU A 567 33.44 14.95 -17.31
N VAL A 568 32.67 13.87 -17.30
CA VAL A 568 31.22 13.90 -17.18
C VAL A 568 30.83 13.16 -15.90
N GLY A 569 30.16 13.88 -14.99
CA GLY A 569 29.56 13.35 -13.77
C GLY A 569 28.11 12.97 -14.03
N ILE A 570 27.83 11.69 -13.93
CA ILE A 570 26.51 11.09 -14.15
C ILE A 570 25.97 10.60 -12.81
N SER A 571 24.72 10.91 -12.50
CA SER A 571 24.05 10.38 -11.32
C SER A 571 22.63 9.98 -11.66
N ASP A 572 22.04 9.15 -10.80
CA ASP A 572 20.61 8.93 -10.77
C ASP A 572 20.00 9.97 -9.81
N PRO A 573 19.33 11.02 -10.32
CA PRO A 573 18.88 12.12 -9.48
C PRO A 573 17.69 11.71 -8.59
N PRO A 574 17.56 12.30 -7.40
CA PRO A 574 16.38 12.10 -6.56
C PRO A 574 15.14 12.68 -7.25
N ARG A 575 13.98 12.04 -7.01
CA ARG A 575 12.69 12.53 -7.53
C ARG A 575 12.33 13.89 -6.91
N PRO A 576 11.62 14.77 -7.65
CA PRO A 576 11.17 16.04 -7.10
C PRO A 576 10.19 15.81 -5.93
N GLY A 577 10.30 16.62 -4.87
CA GLY A 577 9.42 16.56 -3.70
C GLY A 577 9.79 15.52 -2.62
N VAL A 578 10.76 14.63 -2.88
CA VAL A 578 11.19 13.60 -1.91
C VAL A 578 11.72 14.21 -0.61
N LEU A 579 12.56 15.25 -0.69
CA LEU A 579 13.08 15.97 0.47
C LEU A 579 11.95 16.53 1.35
N GLN A 580 10.95 17.18 0.75
CA GLN A 580 9.80 17.73 1.47
C GLN A 580 8.96 16.62 2.12
N THR A 581 8.82 15.49 1.43
CA THR A 581 8.08 14.31 1.92
C THR A 581 8.75 13.73 3.16
N ILE A 582 10.07 13.56 3.15
CA ILE A 582 10.84 13.01 4.28
C ILE A 582 10.75 13.95 5.49
N HIS A 583 10.89 15.27 5.29
CA HIS A 583 10.68 16.23 6.38
C HIS A 583 9.26 16.18 6.96
N GLN A 584 8.24 15.99 6.12
CA GLN A 584 6.86 15.83 6.59
C GLN A 584 6.67 14.51 7.35
N LEU A 585 7.25 13.40 6.87
CA LEU A 585 7.21 12.11 7.56
C LEU A 585 7.88 12.19 8.95
N ASP A 586 9.06 12.80 9.04
CA ASP A 586 9.75 13.01 10.32
C ASP A 586 8.94 13.92 11.25
N ALA A 587 8.32 15.00 10.73
CA ALA A 587 7.43 15.86 11.52
C ALA A 587 6.18 15.12 12.02
N CYS A 588 5.74 14.09 11.30
CA CYS A 588 4.65 13.19 11.70
C CYS A 588 5.12 12.07 12.64
N GLY A 589 6.40 12.01 13.01
CA GLY A 589 6.96 10.95 13.86
C GLY A 589 7.25 9.62 13.15
N VAL A 590 7.32 9.61 11.82
CA VAL A 590 7.70 8.43 11.02
C VAL A 590 9.15 8.53 10.60
N THR A 591 9.96 7.59 11.07
CA THR A 591 11.40 7.55 10.77
C THR A 591 11.66 6.90 9.43
N THR A 592 12.33 7.63 8.53
CA THR A 592 12.74 7.12 7.22
C THR A 592 14.11 6.44 7.28
N VAL A 593 14.23 5.24 6.71
CA VAL A 593 15.47 4.43 6.64
C VAL A 593 15.76 4.05 5.19
N MET A 594 16.95 4.35 4.68
CA MET A 594 17.37 3.99 3.33
C MET A 594 18.01 2.60 3.31
N LEU A 595 17.54 1.74 2.41
CA LEU A 595 18.14 0.44 2.10
C LEU A 595 18.66 0.48 0.65
N THR A 596 19.94 0.21 0.41
CA THR A 596 20.48 0.22 -0.95
C THR A 596 21.58 -0.81 -1.16
N GLY A 597 21.68 -1.29 -2.41
CA GLY A 597 22.79 -2.12 -2.89
C GLY A 597 24.04 -1.33 -3.27
N ASP A 598 23.95 0.01 -3.28
CA ASP A 598 25.03 0.90 -3.71
C ASP A 598 26.19 0.98 -2.72
N ALA A 599 27.31 1.55 -3.17
CA ALA A 599 28.47 1.85 -2.33
C ALA A 599 28.18 3.01 -1.34
N LEU A 600 28.99 3.05 -0.27
CA LEU A 600 28.84 4.01 0.83
C LEU A 600 28.77 5.47 0.35
N ASP A 601 29.67 5.88 -0.56
CA ASP A 601 29.77 7.27 -1.00
C ASP A 601 28.48 7.72 -1.72
N THR A 602 27.95 6.87 -2.61
CA THR A 602 26.69 7.13 -3.32
C THR A 602 25.50 7.12 -2.37
N ALA A 603 25.41 6.12 -1.49
CA ALA A 603 24.33 6.01 -0.52
C ALA A 603 24.27 7.23 0.42
N SER A 604 25.42 7.63 0.96
CA SER A 604 25.53 8.78 1.88
C SER A 604 25.23 10.10 1.16
N ALA A 605 25.71 10.28 -0.07
CA ALA A 605 25.45 11.49 -0.85
C ALA A 605 23.96 11.65 -1.18
N ILE A 606 23.28 10.59 -1.63
CA ILE A 606 21.84 10.64 -1.88
C ILE A 606 21.06 10.82 -0.58
N ALA A 607 21.43 10.13 0.50
CA ALA A 607 20.78 10.26 1.80
C ALA A 607 20.86 11.68 2.36
N ALA A 608 21.98 12.37 2.17
CA ALA A 608 22.13 13.78 2.54
C ALA A 608 21.28 14.70 1.65
N GLN A 609 21.22 14.45 0.34
CA GLN A 609 20.41 15.25 -0.59
C GLN A 609 18.90 15.16 -0.31
N VAL A 610 18.43 13.99 0.13
CA VAL A 610 17.00 13.77 0.44
C VAL A 610 16.64 14.02 1.90
N GLY A 611 17.62 14.37 2.75
CA GLY A 611 17.38 14.73 4.15
C GLY A 611 17.27 13.54 5.14
N ILE A 612 17.68 12.33 4.74
CA ILE A 612 17.74 11.15 5.64
C ILE A 612 18.97 11.22 6.56
N LEU A 613 20.08 11.77 6.07
CA LEU A 613 21.26 12.08 6.87
C LEU A 613 21.43 13.60 6.94
N VAL A 614 21.81 14.08 8.12
CA VAL A 614 22.26 15.47 8.29
C VAL A 614 23.68 15.57 7.73
N ASP A 615 23.90 16.54 6.83
CA ASP A 615 25.21 16.76 6.22
C ASP A 615 26.25 17.11 7.31
N PRO A 616 27.32 16.31 7.50
CA PRO A 616 28.33 16.59 8.51
C PRO A 616 29.09 17.91 8.30
N MET A 617 28.93 18.57 7.15
CA MET A 617 29.58 19.84 6.80
C MET A 617 28.73 21.09 7.09
N SER A 618 27.50 20.96 7.61
CA SER A 618 26.73 22.13 8.05
C SER A 618 27.18 22.58 9.45
N ASP A 619 27.64 23.83 9.58
CA ASP A 619 28.02 24.48 10.86
C ASP A 619 26.87 24.51 11.90
N ASP A 620 25.64 24.18 11.48
CA ASP A 620 24.45 24.03 12.33
C ASP A 620 24.27 22.60 12.90
N ALA A 621 25.34 21.79 12.94
CA ALA A 621 25.40 20.52 13.68
C ALA A 621 25.35 20.76 15.21
N THR A 622 24.27 21.35 15.69
CA THR A 622 23.96 21.47 17.13
C THR A 622 23.32 20.17 17.61
N GLU A 623 23.50 19.85 18.90
CA GLU A 623 22.84 18.74 19.61
C GLU A 623 21.33 18.63 19.34
N SER A 624 20.67 19.74 18.95
CA SER A 624 19.26 19.79 18.58
C SER A 624 18.91 19.04 17.28
N ALA A 625 19.80 18.99 16.28
CA ALA A 625 19.60 18.18 15.07
C ALA A 625 19.74 16.68 15.39
N LEU A 626 20.67 16.32 16.28
CA LEU A 626 20.83 14.93 16.74
C LEU A 626 19.62 14.41 17.53
N LEU A 627 18.94 15.30 18.27
CA LEU A 627 17.70 14.99 19.00
C LEU A 627 16.45 14.91 18.10
N LEU A 628 16.43 15.64 16.99
CA LEU A 628 15.32 15.60 16.01
C LEU A 628 15.41 14.40 15.04
N PHE A 629 16.63 13.98 14.66
CA PHE A 629 16.84 12.98 13.61
C PHE A 629 17.23 11.57 14.10
N GLY A 630 17.30 11.33 15.42
CA GLY A 630 17.24 9.99 16.01
C GLY A 630 18.27 8.94 15.56
N GLY A 631 19.40 9.34 14.94
CA GLY A 631 20.50 8.45 14.56
C GLY A 631 21.17 8.87 13.25
N THR A 632 22.50 8.78 13.19
CA THR A 632 23.31 9.07 11.98
C THR A 632 24.07 7.84 11.48
N GLY A 633 23.74 6.66 12.01
CA GLY A 633 24.46 5.43 11.71
C GLY A 633 24.32 5.01 10.25
N VAL A 634 25.46 4.67 9.64
CA VAL A 634 25.57 3.94 8.38
C VAL A 634 26.06 2.52 8.70
N CYS A 635 25.53 1.52 8.01
CA CYS A 635 25.90 0.12 8.22
C CYS A 635 26.01 -0.63 6.88
N SER A 636 27.05 -1.45 6.74
CA SER A 636 27.26 -2.27 5.53
C SER A 636 26.49 -3.60 5.60
N GLY A 637 26.07 -4.14 4.45
CA GLY A 637 25.60 -5.52 4.34
C GLY A 637 26.60 -6.55 4.91
N GLN A 638 27.90 -6.31 4.75
CA GLN A 638 28.94 -7.20 5.31
C GLN A 638 29.03 -7.13 6.84
N GLU A 639 28.79 -5.95 7.41
CA GLU A 639 28.76 -5.76 8.86
C GLU A 639 27.53 -6.46 9.45
N LEU A 640 26.39 -6.41 8.76
CA LEU A 640 25.17 -7.14 9.12
C LEU A 640 25.38 -8.67 9.12
N ASP A 641 26.13 -9.21 8.17
CA ASP A 641 26.42 -10.65 8.11
C ASP A 641 27.32 -11.13 9.26
N ALA A 642 28.14 -10.25 9.82
CA ALA A 642 28.98 -10.54 10.96
C ALA A 642 28.25 -10.45 12.32
N MET A 643 27.03 -9.89 12.34
CA MET A 643 26.23 -9.69 13.54
C MET A 643 25.23 -10.85 13.74
N THR A 644 24.89 -11.13 15.00
CA THR A 644 23.77 -12.03 15.34
C THR A 644 22.44 -11.31 15.23
N ASP A 645 21.33 -12.04 15.06
CA ASP A 645 19.99 -11.43 14.93
C ASP A 645 19.62 -10.49 16.09
N ALA A 646 20.07 -10.80 17.32
CA ALA A 646 19.88 -9.93 18.48
C ALA A 646 20.69 -8.62 18.37
N GLN A 647 21.95 -8.70 17.91
CA GLN A 647 22.78 -7.51 17.68
C GLN A 647 22.24 -6.65 16.53
N ILE A 648 21.66 -7.28 15.51
CA ILE A 648 20.99 -6.58 14.41
C ILE A 648 19.80 -5.79 14.96
N CYS A 649 18.98 -6.37 15.86
CA CYS A 649 17.84 -5.68 16.48
C CYS A 649 18.24 -4.40 17.24
N ASP A 650 19.37 -4.40 17.94
CA ASP A 650 19.86 -3.18 18.61
C ASP A 650 20.45 -2.16 17.62
N LYS A 651 21.17 -2.65 16.60
CA LYS A 651 21.86 -1.80 15.62
C LYS A 651 20.89 -1.05 14.72
N VAL A 652 19.76 -1.65 14.34
CA VAL A 652 18.78 -1.03 13.43
C VAL A 652 18.16 0.24 14.00
N LEU A 653 18.05 0.37 15.33
CA LEU A 653 17.48 1.57 15.97
C LEU A 653 18.35 2.83 15.81
N THR A 654 19.66 2.66 15.61
CA THR A 654 20.62 3.77 15.51
C THR A 654 21.06 4.07 14.07
N THR A 655 20.66 3.22 13.13
CA THR A 655 21.15 3.23 11.74
C THR A 655 20.06 3.72 10.80
N ARG A 656 20.36 4.74 9.98
CA ARG A 656 19.43 5.32 8.99
C ARG A 656 19.72 4.88 7.56
N VAL A 657 20.95 4.46 7.26
CA VAL A 657 21.35 4.07 5.89
C VAL A 657 22.08 2.73 5.92
N PHE A 658 21.56 1.78 5.16
CA PHE A 658 22.19 0.49 4.92
C PHE A 658 22.64 0.39 3.46
N TYR A 659 23.92 0.12 3.25
CA TYR A 659 24.54 0.10 1.93
C TYR A 659 25.13 -1.27 1.59
N ARG A 660 25.34 -1.56 0.30
CA ARG A 660 25.70 -2.89 -0.21
C ARG A 660 24.81 -4.02 0.34
N THR A 661 23.51 -3.76 0.46
CA THR A 661 22.54 -4.72 0.96
C THR A 661 22.04 -5.66 -0.13
N CYS A 662 21.94 -6.95 0.22
CA CYS A 662 21.30 -7.99 -0.59
C CYS A 662 19.81 -8.13 -0.22
N PRO A 663 18.97 -8.78 -1.05
CA PRO A 663 17.56 -9.04 -0.73
C PRO A 663 17.34 -9.67 0.66
N THR A 664 18.21 -10.60 1.05
CA THR A 664 18.19 -11.26 2.36
C THR A 664 18.47 -10.30 3.51
N HIS A 665 19.36 -9.32 3.32
CA HIS A 665 19.63 -8.28 4.31
C HIS A 665 18.43 -7.37 4.50
N LYS A 666 17.77 -6.94 3.41
CA LYS A 666 16.55 -6.12 3.49
C LYS A 666 15.47 -6.81 4.33
N LEU A 667 15.25 -8.12 4.08
CA LEU A 667 14.32 -8.92 4.88
C LEU A 667 14.71 -9.01 6.36
N LYS A 668 16.00 -9.24 6.67
CA LYS A 668 16.49 -9.27 8.06
C LYS A 668 16.27 -7.94 8.78
N ILE A 669 16.52 -6.82 8.10
CA ILE A 669 16.34 -5.47 8.66
C ILE A 669 14.86 -5.21 8.97
N VAL A 670 13.95 -5.53 8.04
CA VAL A 670 12.49 -5.41 8.25
C VAL A 670 12.06 -6.23 9.46
N ARG A 671 12.49 -7.49 9.56
CA ARG A 671 12.16 -8.35 10.71
C ARG A 671 12.76 -7.86 12.02
N ALA A 672 13.94 -7.27 11.99
CA ALA A 672 14.58 -6.72 13.19
C ALA A 672 13.79 -5.52 13.75
N PHE A 673 13.30 -4.62 12.88
CA PHE A 673 12.40 -3.55 13.29
C PHE A 673 11.06 -4.09 13.84
N GLN A 674 10.48 -5.09 13.18
CA GLN A 674 9.24 -5.75 13.64
C GLN A 674 9.43 -6.45 15.00
N ALA A 675 10.58 -7.09 15.23
CA ALA A 675 10.89 -7.74 16.51
C ALA A 675 11.00 -6.74 17.67
N HIS A 676 11.33 -5.48 17.37
CA HIS A 676 11.31 -4.38 18.33
C HIS A 676 9.91 -3.74 18.51
N GLY A 677 8.87 -4.30 17.88
CA GLY A 677 7.49 -3.81 17.96
C GLY A 677 7.19 -2.58 17.09
N SER A 678 8.10 -2.21 16.19
CA SER A 678 7.84 -1.17 15.19
C SER A 678 6.98 -1.70 14.06
N GLN A 679 6.12 -0.84 13.52
CA GLN A 679 5.29 -1.11 12.34
C GLN A 679 6.03 -0.60 11.11
N VAL A 680 6.44 -1.53 10.25
CA VAL A 680 7.37 -1.27 9.16
C VAL A 680 6.63 -1.22 7.84
N ALA A 681 6.69 -0.06 7.20
CA ALA A 681 6.39 0.08 5.78
C ALA A 681 7.67 -0.09 4.98
N MET A 682 7.61 -0.83 3.87
CA MET A 682 8.71 -0.92 2.92
C MET A 682 8.25 -0.43 1.56
N THR A 683 9.07 0.39 0.91
CA THR A 683 8.89 0.81 -0.48
C THR A 683 10.00 0.26 -1.37
N GLY A 684 9.66 -0.17 -2.58
CA GLY A 684 10.62 -0.70 -3.54
C GLY A 684 10.04 -0.86 -4.94
N ASP A 685 10.90 -0.89 -5.95
CA ASP A 685 10.54 -1.06 -7.36
C ASP A 685 11.06 -2.40 -7.92
N GLY A 686 12.17 -2.90 -7.40
CA GLY A 686 12.88 -4.04 -7.91
C GLY A 686 12.41 -5.40 -7.40
N VAL A 687 12.76 -6.44 -8.14
CA VAL A 687 12.61 -7.85 -7.75
C VAL A 687 13.31 -8.13 -6.42
N ASN A 688 14.45 -7.47 -6.20
CA ASN A 688 15.27 -7.60 -5.01
C ASN A 688 14.53 -7.21 -3.73
N ASP A 689 13.47 -6.41 -3.85
CA ASP A 689 12.67 -5.91 -2.73
C ASP A 689 11.49 -6.80 -2.40
N ALA A 690 11.07 -7.67 -3.31
CA ALA A 690 9.85 -8.47 -3.18
C ALA A 690 9.78 -9.29 -1.86
N PRO A 691 10.84 -9.98 -1.39
CA PRO A 691 10.78 -10.71 -0.12
C PRO A 691 10.54 -9.80 1.09
N ALA A 692 11.11 -8.61 1.07
CA ALA A 692 11.05 -7.67 2.17
C ALA A 692 9.75 -6.82 2.11
N LEU A 693 9.27 -6.48 0.90
CA LEU A 693 7.93 -5.92 0.66
C LEU A 693 6.84 -6.85 1.19
N LYS A 694 6.97 -8.15 0.96
CA LYS A 694 5.99 -9.14 1.40
C LYS A 694 6.00 -9.40 2.91
N ALA A 695 7.16 -9.20 3.55
CA ALA A 695 7.33 -9.41 4.98
C ALA A 695 7.02 -8.17 5.82
N ALA A 696 7.10 -6.98 5.24
CA ALA A 696 6.71 -5.72 5.87
C ALA A 696 5.24 -5.75 6.28
N ASP A 697 4.88 -4.94 7.28
CA ASP A 697 3.48 -4.80 7.71
C ASP A 697 2.65 -4.12 6.61
N ILE A 698 3.30 -3.27 5.81
CA ILE A 698 2.80 -2.81 4.53
C ILE A 698 3.91 -2.74 3.48
N GLY A 699 3.76 -3.49 2.39
CA GLY A 699 4.60 -3.37 1.20
C GLY A 699 4.02 -2.34 0.21
N ILE A 700 4.85 -1.40 -0.26
CA ILE A 700 4.47 -0.34 -1.21
C ILE A 700 5.32 -0.46 -2.48
N ALA A 701 4.71 -0.66 -3.64
CA ALA A 701 5.42 -0.72 -4.92
C ALA A 701 5.21 0.53 -5.77
N MET A 702 6.21 0.84 -6.59
CA MET A 702 6.12 1.86 -7.64
C MET A 702 5.28 1.35 -8.80
N GLY A 703 4.38 2.18 -9.34
CA GLY A 703 3.43 1.82 -10.37
C GLY A 703 4.02 1.81 -11.78
N THR A 704 4.85 2.79 -12.13
CA THR A 704 5.46 2.86 -13.47
C THR A 704 6.83 2.20 -13.53
N THR A 705 7.70 2.49 -12.57
CA THR A 705 9.08 1.94 -12.49
C THR A 705 9.15 0.57 -11.83
N GLY A 706 8.14 0.20 -11.02
CA GLY A 706 8.12 -1.08 -10.34
C GLY A 706 7.92 -2.25 -11.29
N THR A 707 8.71 -3.31 -11.06
CA THR A 707 8.55 -4.62 -11.70
C THR A 707 7.22 -5.25 -11.31
N ASP A 708 6.70 -6.17 -12.13
CA ASP A 708 5.44 -6.85 -11.81
C ASP A 708 5.54 -7.67 -10.51
N VAL A 709 6.75 -8.14 -10.18
CA VAL A 709 7.03 -8.88 -8.95
C VAL A 709 6.95 -7.99 -7.71
N SER A 710 7.47 -6.76 -7.76
CA SER A 710 7.34 -5.84 -6.62
C SER A 710 5.89 -5.41 -6.42
N LYS A 711 5.15 -5.13 -7.50
CA LYS A 711 3.71 -4.84 -7.48
C LYS A 711 2.88 -5.98 -6.91
N GLU A 712 3.21 -7.22 -7.24
CA GLU A 712 2.52 -8.38 -6.70
C GLU A 712 2.84 -8.61 -5.21
N ALA A 713 4.11 -8.47 -4.82
CA ALA A 713 4.54 -8.64 -3.45
C ALA A 713 3.98 -7.57 -2.52
N SER A 714 3.75 -6.35 -3.03
CA SER A 714 3.20 -5.21 -2.31
C SER A 714 1.71 -5.32 -2.00
N ASP A 715 1.29 -4.62 -0.94
CA ASP A 715 -0.11 -4.44 -0.54
C ASP A 715 -0.68 -3.11 -1.06
N MET A 716 0.19 -2.15 -1.41
CA MET A 716 -0.16 -0.86 -2.00
C MET A 716 0.70 -0.56 -3.23
N ILE A 717 0.12 0.07 -4.26
CA ILE A 717 0.81 0.50 -5.49
C ILE A 717 0.62 2.00 -5.68
N LEU A 718 1.72 2.73 -5.90
CA LEU A 718 1.73 4.17 -6.22
C LEU A 718 1.76 4.36 -7.73
N LEU A 719 0.63 4.67 -8.35
CA LEU A 719 0.49 4.78 -9.81
C LEU A 719 1.32 5.91 -10.44
N ASP A 720 1.65 6.94 -9.66
CA ASP A 720 2.37 8.13 -10.10
C ASP A 720 3.85 8.15 -9.72
N ASP A 721 4.35 7.07 -9.10
CA ASP A 721 5.73 6.94 -8.62
C ASP A 721 6.19 8.11 -7.71
N ASN A 722 5.26 8.67 -6.94
CA ASN A 722 5.51 9.81 -6.07
C ASN A 722 5.35 9.44 -4.59
N LEU A 723 6.41 9.63 -3.80
CA LEU A 723 6.39 9.36 -2.36
C LEU A 723 5.43 10.28 -1.59
N THR A 724 5.11 11.48 -2.09
CA THR A 724 4.12 12.36 -1.45
C THR A 724 2.74 11.72 -1.34
N THR A 725 2.42 10.80 -2.25
CA THR A 725 1.17 10.05 -2.24
C THR A 725 1.02 9.18 -0.99
N ILE A 726 2.13 8.68 -0.42
CA ILE A 726 2.13 7.92 0.83
C ILE A 726 1.59 8.78 1.98
N LEU A 727 1.96 10.06 2.06
CA LEU A 727 1.46 10.96 3.12
C LEU A 727 -0.06 11.11 3.06
N HIS A 728 -0.61 11.24 1.86
CA HIS A 728 -2.07 11.30 1.67
C HIS A 728 -2.76 9.99 2.04
N ALA A 729 -2.17 8.86 1.67
CA ALA A 729 -2.68 7.55 2.04
C ALA A 729 -2.60 7.33 3.57
N MET A 730 -1.51 7.74 4.23
CA MET A 730 -1.38 7.70 5.68
C MET A 730 -2.43 8.56 6.38
N ALA A 731 -2.74 9.75 5.87
CA ALA A 731 -3.77 10.63 6.42
C ALA A 731 -5.15 9.94 6.41
N GLU A 732 -5.52 9.35 5.28
CA GLU A 732 -6.79 8.63 5.13
C GLU A 732 -6.82 7.34 5.99
N ALA A 733 -5.70 6.62 6.08
CA ALA A 733 -5.56 5.45 6.96
C ALA A 733 -5.75 5.79 8.45
N LYS A 734 -5.09 6.84 8.94
CA LYS A 734 -5.29 7.37 10.29
C LYS A 734 -6.72 7.88 10.51
N GLY A 735 -7.35 8.44 9.48
CA GLY A 735 -8.74 8.90 9.51
C GLY A 735 -9.73 7.75 9.75
N ILE A 736 -9.53 6.59 9.12
CA ILE A 736 -10.40 5.41 9.31
C ILE A 736 -10.42 4.97 10.78
N TYR A 737 -9.26 4.94 11.43
CA TYR A 737 -9.20 4.56 12.85
C TYR A 737 -10.06 5.49 13.73
N HIS A 738 -9.94 6.80 13.51
CA HIS A 738 -10.76 7.78 14.22
C HIS A 738 -12.26 7.62 13.92
N ASN A 739 -12.61 7.28 12.68
CA ASN A 739 -14.01 7.02 12.32
C ASN A 739 -14.55 5.78 13.04
N ILE A 740 -13.73 4.73 13.20
CA ILE A 740 -14.10 3.52 13.95
C ILE A 740 -14.24 3.80 15.44
N THR A 741 -13.36 4.59 16.06
CA THR A 741 -13.49 4.94 17.48
C THR A 741 -14.74 5.78 17.74
N ARG A 742 -15.09 6.71 16.84
CA ARG A 742 -16.33 7.50 16.88
C ARG A 742 -17.57 6.61 16.80
N PHE A 743 -17.58 5.66 15.86
CA PHE A 743 -18.63 4.66 15.73
C PHE A 743 -18.77 3.78 16.99
N LEU A 744 -17.67 3.19 17.47
CA LEU A 744 -17.68 2.33 18.65
C LEU A 744 -18.14 3.08 19.90
N ARG A 745 -17.76 4.35 20.02
CA ARG A 745 -18.20 5.22 21.12
C ARG A 745 -19.71 5.34 21.16
N PHE A 746 -20.32 5.62 20.00
CA PHE A 746 -21.76 5.74 19.86
C PHE A 746 -22.47 4.42 20.24
N GLN A 747 -22.03 3.30 19.65
CA GLN A 747 -22.62 1.99 19.91
C GLN A 747 -22.51 1.60 21.39
N LEU A 748 -21.31 1.70 21.99
CA LEU A 748 -21.08 1.38 23.40
C LEU A 748 -21.91 2.24 24.35
N SER A 749 -22.02 3.55 24.10
CA SER A 749 -22.82 4.43 24.95
C SER A 749 -24.30 4.06 24.95
N THR A 750 -24.81 3.65 23.80
CA THR A 750 -26.21 3.26 23.63
C THR A 750 -26.49 1.89 24.27
N SER A 751 -25.64 0.89 24.04
CA SER A 751 -25.79 -0.44 24.65
C SER A 751 -25.66 -0.39 26.18
N VAL A 752 -24.68 0.37 26.70
CA VAL A 752 -24.52 0.56 28.15
C VAL A 752 -25.72 1.31 28.74
N ALA A 753 -26.25 2.32 28.05
CA ALA A 753 -27.45 3.04 28.49
C ALA A 753 -28.68 2.12 28.54
N ALA A 754 -28.92 1.33 27.49
CA ALA A 754 -30.06 0.41 27.43
C ALA A 754 -30.00 -0.65 28.54
N LEU A 755 -28.85 -1.30 28.71
CA LEU A 755 -28.64 -2.29 29.77
C LEU A 755 -28.80 -1.67 31.16
N SER A 756 -28.23 -0.48 31.38
CA SER A 756 -28.32 0.23 32.66
C SER A 756 -29.74 0.69 32.98
N LEU A 757 -30.50 1.14 31.99
CA LEU A 757 -31.89 1.57 32.15
C LEU A 757 -32.76 0.41 32.65
N VAL A 758 -32.66 -0.75 32.01
CA VAL A 758 -33.40 -1.94 32.43
C VAL A 758 -32.93 -2.42 33.80
N ALA A 759 -31.61 -2.49 34.03
CA ALA A 759 -31.05 -2.88 35.32
C ALA A 759 -31.55 -2.00 36.47
N LEU A 760 -31.52 -0.68 36.31
CA LEU A 760 -31.97 0.27 37.32
C LEU A 760 -33.48 0.16 37.54
N SER A 761 -34.28 0.00 36.47
CA SER A 761 -35.72 -0.21 36.64
C SER A 761 -36.03 -1.46 37.48
N THR A 762 -35.33 -2.57 37.25
CA THR A 762 -35.53 -3.80 38.04
C THR A 762 -35.01 -3.65 39.49
N LEU A 763 -33.88 -2.95 39.68
CA LEU A 763 -33.32 -2.71 41.02
C LEU A 763 -34.22 -1.83 41.89
N PHE A 764 -34.90 -0.85 41.29
CA PHE A 764 -35.84 0.05 41.98
C PHE A 764 -37.28 -0.46 42.00
N ASP A 765 -37.53 -1.70 41.56
CA ASP A 765 -38.87 -2.31 41.44
C ASP A 765 -39.84 -1.47 40.58
N LEU A 766 -39.29 -0.76 39.60
CA LEU A 766 -40.04 -0.03 38.59
C LEU A 766 -40.47 -0.96 37.47
N PRO A 767 -41.66 -0.78 36.90
CA PRO A 767 -42.06 -1.51 35.71
C PRO A 767 -41.13 -1.17 34.53
N ASN A 768 -40.85 -2.18 33.68
CA ASN A 768 -39.89 -2.02 32.59
C ASN A 768 -40.33 -0.89 31.63
N PRO A 769 -39.46 0.12 31.39
CA PRO A 769 -39.82 1.29 30.59
C PRO A 769 -39.89 0.98 29.08
N LEU A 770 -39.26 -0.12 28.63
CA LEU A 770 -39.16 -0.51 27.23
C LEU A 770 -39.62 -1.95 27.02
N ASN A 771 -40.30 -2.19 25.89
CA ASN A 771 -40.67 -3.54 25.44
C ASN A 771 -39.54 -4.17 24.60
N ALA A 772 -39.49 -5.51 24.52
CA ALA A 772 -38.55 -6.27 23.69
C ALA A 772 -38.51 -5.79 22.23
N MET A 773 -39.68 -5.52 21.63
CA MET A 773 -39.77 -4.99 20.25
C MET A 773 -39.20 -3.58 20.10
N GLN A 774 -39.34 -2.73 21.11
CA GLN A 774 -38.80 -1.37 21.11
C GLN A 774 -37.27 -1.39 21.26
N ILE A 775 -36.76 -2.31 22.09
CA ILE A 775 -35.32 -2.51 22.26
C ILE A 775 -34.69 -3.05 20.97
N LEU A 776 -35.36 -3.98 20.28
CA LEU A 776 -34.92 -4.45 18.95
C LEU A 776 -34.83 -3.29 17.95
N TRP A 777 -35.81 -2.38 17.93
CA TRP A 777 -35.79 -1.21 17.06
C TRP A 777 -34.62 -0.27 17.38
N ILE A 778 -34.34 -0.04 18.66
CA ILE A 778 -33.16 0.72 19.10
C ILE A 778 -31.89 0.06 18.57
N ASN A 779 -31.74 -1.26 18.70
CA ASN A 779 -30.57 -1.98 18.19
C ASN A 779 -30.43 -1.89 16.66
N ILE A 780 -31.53 -1.98 15.90
CA ILE A 780 -31.49 -1.81 14.44
C ILE A 780 -31.04 -0.40 14.04
N ILE A 781 -31.49 0.65 14.75
CA ILE A 781 -31.04 2.02 14.47
C ILE A 781 -29.60 2.24 14.93
N MET A 782 -29.23 1.70 16.09
CA MET A 782 -27.90 1.80 16.69
C MET A 782 -26.83 1.14 15.84
N ASP A 783 -27.11 -0.04 15.29
CA ASP A 783 -26.18 -0.77 14.42
C ASP A 783 -26.35 -0.39 12.93
N GLY A 784 -27.39 0.38 12.64
CA GLY A 784 -27.83 0.72 11.30
C GLY A 784 -27.20 2.00 10.71
N PRO A 785 -27.97 2.76 9.90
CA PRO A 785 -27.43 3.83 9.08
C PRO A 785 -26.67 4.94 9.83
N PRO A 786 -27.14 5.44 11.00
CA PRO A 786 -26.45 6.51 11.73
C PRO A 786 -25.03 6.11 12.14
N ALA A 787 -24.87 4.89 12.66
CA ALA A 787 -23.57 4.42 13.11
C ALA A 787 -22.62 4.16 11.94
N GLN A 788 -23.10 3.53 10.87
CA GLN A 788 -22.31 3.33 9.65
C GLN A 788 -21.88 4.67 9.02
N SER A 789 -22.73 5.70 9.08
CA SER A 789 -22.41 7.01 8.54
C SER A 789 -21.28 7.75 9.28
N LEU A 790 -21.07 7.44 10.57
CA LEU A 790 -19.92 7.93 11.35
C LEU A 790 -18.60 7.32 10.86
N GLY A 791 -18.66 6.13 10.24
CA GLY A 791 -17.52 5.48 9.59
C GLY A 791 -16.97 6.21 8.37
N VAL A 792 -17.79 7.06 7.74
CA VAL A 792 -17.50 7.73 6.46
C VAL A 792 -17.25 9.24 6.64
N GLU A 793 -16.95 9.67 7.87
CA GLU A 793 -16.61 11.08 8.15
C GLU A 793 -15.33 11.49 7.39
N PRO A 794 -15.24 12.72 6.85
CA PRO A 794 -14.01 13.21 6.21
C PRO A 794 -12.81 13.23 7.17
N VAL A 795 -11.62 13.05 6.61
CA VAL A 795 -10.36 13.10 7.34
C VAL A 795 -10.13 14.52 7.86
N ASP A 796 -9.77 14.63 9.14
CA ASP A 796 -9.40 15.91 9.74
C ASP A 796 -8.00 16.34 9.27
N ALA A 797 -7.83 17.61 8.93
CA ALA A 797 -6.58 18.17 8.40
C ALA A 797 -5.41 18.04 9.39
N ASP A 798 -5.69 18.00 10.69
CA ASP A 798 -4.69 17.90 11.75
C ASP A 798 -4.21 16.46 12.00
N VAL A 799 -4.82 15.43 11.40
CA VAL A 799 -4.49 14.01 11.64
C VAL A 799 -3.03 13.68 11.28
N MET A 800 -2.44 14.42 10.33
CA MET A 800 -1.03 14.24 10.00
C MET A 800 -0.09 14.79 11.07
N ARG A 801 -0.52 15.79 11.84
CA ARG A 801 0.28 16.34 12.95
C ARG A 801 0.37 15.39 14.14
N GLU A 802 -0.55 14.43 14.22
CA GLU A 802 -0.52 13.37 15.23
C GLU A 802 0.50 12.30 14.85
N GLY A 803 1.31 11.88 15.82
CA GLY A 803 2.29 10.80 15.64
C GLY A 803 1.65 9.46 15.26
N PRO A 804 2.43 8.47 14.77
CA PRO A 804 1.93 7.13 14.56
C PRO A 804 1.47 6.51 15.88
N ARG A 805 0.28 5.89 15.84
CA ARG A 805 -0.27 5.18 16.99
C ARG A 805 0.55 3.92 17.25
N ALA A 806 0.89 3.66 18.51
CA ALA A 806 1.48 2.38 18.86
C ALA A 806 0.48 1.23 18.60
N ALA A 807 0.95 0.17 17.96
CA ALA A 807 0.09 -0.90 17.48
C ALA A 807 -0.66 -1.59 18.63
N ASP A 808 -0.14 -1.58 19.85
CA ASP A 808 -0.64 -2.25 21.06
C ASP A 808 -1.71 -1.47 21.84
N VAL A 809 -2.00 -0.21 21.49
CA VAL A 809 -2.94 0.64 22.24
C VAL A 809 -4.35 0.04 22.24
N PRO A 810 -5.00 -0.14 23.41
CA PRO A 810 -6.36 -0.65 23.48
C PRO A 810 -7.33 0.31 22.79
N ILE A 811 -8.32 -0.25 22.08
CA ILE A 811 -9.28 0.54 21.31
C ILE A 811 -10.18 1.36 22.24
N ILE A 812 -10.62 0.76 23.35
CA ILE A 812 -11.27 1.49 24.44
C ILE A 812 -10.21 2.09 25.34
N THR A 813 -9.90 3.37 25.11
CA THR A 813 -9.08 4.15 26.04
C THR A 813 -9.89 4.50 27.29
N ARG A 814 -9.18 4.79 28.39
CA ARG A 814 -9.84 5.23 29.64
C ARG A 814 -10.69 6.49 29.44
N ASP A 815 -10.26 7.37 28.55
CA ASP A 815 -10.99 8.60 28.25
C ASP A 815 -12.23 8.32 27.40
N MET A 816 -12.15 7.40 26.42
CA MET A 816 -13.34 6.92 25.72
C MET A 816 -14.36 6.33 26.70
N LEU A 817 -13.92 5.47 27.64
CA LEU A 817 -14.80 4.85 28.63
C LEU A 817 -15.47 5.88 29.55
N LYS A 818 -14.72 6.84 30.10
CA LYS A 818 -15.29 7.94 30.91
C LYS A 818 -16.39 8.66 30.14
N ARG A 819 -16.11 8.98 28.88
CA ARG A 819 -17.07 9.70 28.04
C ARG A 819 -18.28 8.83 27.68
N VAL A 820 -18.11 7.51 27.52
CA VAL A 820 -19.22 6.55 27.29
C VAL A 820 -20.14 6.50 28.51
N VAL A 821 -19.56 6.42 29.72
CA VAL A 821 -20.30 6.41 30.98
C VAL A 821 -21.05 7.72 31.20
N VAL A 822 -20.44 8.88 30.91
CA VAL A 822 -21.13 10.19 31.04
C VAL A 822 -22.31 10.29 30.08
N SER A 823 -22.14 9.92 28.81
CA SER A 823 -23.25 9.88 27.84
C SER A 823 -24.35 8.92 28.32
N ALA A 824 -23.99 7.69 28.70
CA ALA A 824 -24.96 6.70 29.14
C ALA A 824 -25.75 7.16 30.38
N LEU A 825 -25.08 7.80 31.35
CA LEU A 825 -25.74 8.32 32.55
C LEU A 825 -26.74 9.43 32.23
N LEU A 826 -26.44 10.32 31.29
CA LEU A 826 -27.37 11.35 30.83
C LEU A 826 -28.58 10.75 30.10
N ILE A 827 -28.36 9.76 29.22
CA ILE A 827 -29.43 9.06 28.50
C ILE A 827 -30.35 8.35 29.49
N VAL A 828 -29.78 7.59 30.43
CA VAL A 828 -30.53 6.84 31.45
C VAL A 828 -31.30 7.79 32.37
N SER A 829 -30.64 8.82 32.91
CA SER A 829 -31.30 9.77 33.82
C SER A 829 -32.41 10.56 33.13
N GLY A 830 -32.20 11.00 31.88
CA GLY A 830 -33.21 11.72 31.11
C GLY A 830 -34.41 10.85 30.74
N THR A 831 -34.17 9.60 30.31
CA THR A 831 -35.25 8.65 29.96
C THR A 831 -36.03 8.20 31.20
N LEU A 832 -35.35 7.93 32.31
CA LEU A 832 -36.00 7.60 33.58
C LEU A 832 -36.79 8.79 34.14
N PHE A 833 -36.28 10.02 34.00
CA PHE A 833 -36.98 11.23 34.42
C PHE A 833 -38.30 11.41 33.66
N VAL A 834 -38.28 11.27 32.33
CA VAL A 834 -39.51 11.32 31.53
C VAL A 834 -40.46 10.18 31.90
N PHE A 835 -39.94 8.97 32.13
CA PHE A 835 -40.76 7.82 32.54
C PHE A 835 -41.47 8.06 33.87
N VAL A 836 -40.73 8.50 34.90
CA VAL A 836 -41.27 8.72 36.25
C VAL A 836 -42.22 9.92 36.29
N ASN A 837 -41.97 10.97 35.50
CA ASN A 837 -42.84 12.14 35.47
C ASN A 837 -44.20 11.87 34.81
N GLU A 838 -44.27 10.92 33.88
CA GLU A 838 -45.51 10.56 33.17
C GLU A 838 -46.23 9.35 33.81
N LEU A 839 -45.65 8.71 34.82
CA LEU A 839 -46.30 7.64 35.57
C LEU A 839 -47.49 8.21 36.37
N ASP A 840 -48.69 7.67 36.15
CA ASP A 840 -49.88 8.00 36.92
C ASP A 840 -49.75 7.60 38.40
N ASP A 841 -50.52 8.25 39.30
CA ASP A 841 -50.52 8.02 40.76
C ASP A 841 -50.75 6.54 41.17
N ASP A 842 -51.34 5.74 40.28
CA ASP A 842 -51.62 4.31 40.46
C ASP A 842 -50.48 3.37 40.03
N TRP A 843 -49.33 3.90 39.59
CA TRP A 843 -48.16 3.13 39.13
C TRP A 843 -48.45 2.12 37.98
N GLN A 844 -49.50 2.38 37.20
CA GLN A 844 -49.86 1.59 36.02
C GLN A 844 -49.13 2.13 34.78
N VAL A 845 -48.46 1.26 34.02
CA VAL A 845 -47.75 1.69 32.80
C VAL A 845 -48.68 1.67 31.60
N THR A 846 -48.98 2.85 31.08
CA THR A 846 -49.79 3.07 29.88
C THR A 846 -48.97 2.85 28.60
N LYS A 847 -49.65 2.64 27.47
CA LYS A 847 -48.99 2.56 26.14
C LYS A 847 -48.31 3.88 25.77
N ARG A 848 -48.94 5.00 26.11
CA ARG A 848 -48.38 6.35 26.01
C ARG A 848 -47.02 6.48 26.69
N ASP A 849 -46.90 6.05 27.95
CA ASP A 849 -45.69 6.24 28.77
C ASP A 849 -44.51 5.46 28.19
N ARG A 850 -44.74 4.21 27.76
CA ARG A 850 -43.71 3.44 27.05
C ARG A 850 -43.31 4.11 25.74
N THR A 851 -44.26 4.71 25.02
CA THR A 851 -43.96 5.39 23.76
C THR A 851 -43.17 6.68 23.99
N MET A 852 -43.45 7.41 25.07
CA MET A 852 -42.69 8.59 25.49
C MET A 852 -41.25 8.21 25.88
N SER A 853 -41.06 7.21 26.74
CA SER A 853 -39.73 6.73 27.13
C SER A 853 -38.93 6.19 25.94
N PHE A 854 -39.57 5.40 25.08
CA PHE A 854 -38.98 4.87 23.85
C PHE A 854 -38.53 5.99 22.89
N THR A 855 -39.40 6.97 22.62
CA THR A 855 -39.09 8.07 21.71
C THR A 855 -38.02 8.99 22.29
N THR A 856 -38.04 9.22 23.61
CA THR A 856 -37.00 9.97 24.32
C THR A 856 -35.63 9.29 24.18
N PHE A 857 -35.58 7.96 24.34
CA PHE A 857 -34.34 7.18 24.17
C PHE A 857 -33.78 7.33 22.74
N VAL A 858 -34.62 7.14 21.72
CA VAL A 858 -34.20 7.27 20.31
C VAL A 858 -33.72 8.69 19.98
N LEU A 859 -34.38 9.73 20.52
CA LEU A 859 -33.93 11.11 20.33
C LEU A 859 -32.58 11.38 21.01
N PHE A 860 -32.38 10.85 22.22
CA PHE A 860 -31.09 10.91 22.90
C PHE A 860 -29.98 10.27 22.07
N ASP A 861 -30.24 9.12 21.43
CA ASP A 861 -29.27 8.46 20.56
C ASP A 861 -28.93 9.33 19.34
N MET A 862 -29.90 10.01 18.73
CA MET A 862 -29.62 10.88 17.58
C MET A 862 -28.76 12.10 17.97
N PHE A 863 -29.00 12.70 19.14
CA PHE A 863 -28.14 13.77 19.66
C PHE A 863 -26.77 13.27 20.09
N ASN A 864 -26.70 12.07 20.68
CA ASN A 864 -25.44 11.44 21.06
C ASN A 864 -24.60 11.05 19.82
N ALA A 865 -25.23 10.56 18.75
CA ALA A 865 -24.59 10.31 17.47
C ALA A 865 -23.97 11.60 16.89
N LEU A 866 -24.68 12.73 17.01
CA LEU A 866 -24.15 14.03 16.62
C LEU A 866 -22.91 14.39 17.45
N SER A 867 -22.97 14.28 18.78
CA SER A 867 -21.84 14.54 19.69
C SER A 867 -20.60 13.68 19.37
N CYS A 868 -20.81 12.43 18.95
CA CYS A 868 -19.75 11.49 18.63
C CYS A 868 -19.01 11.77 17.32
N ARG A 869 -19.46 12.71 16.47
CA ARG A 869 -18.78 13.05 15.21
C ARG A 869 -17.36 13.57 15.38
N HIS A 870 -17.07 14.24 16.50
CA HIS A 870 -15.74 14.74 16.78
C HIS A 870 -15.41 14.69 18.26
N GLU A 871 -14.18 14.33 18.60
CA GLU A 871 -13.75 14.18 20.00
C GLU A 871 -13.42 15.51 20.68
N SER A 872 -12.62 16.36 20.01
CA SER A 872 -12.07 17.61 20.56
C SER A 872 -12.67 18.89 19.98
N LYS A 873 -12.99 18.91 18.68
CA LYS A 873 -13.51 20.09 17.98
C LYS A 873 -15.03 20.25 18.14
N SER A 874 -15.48 21.50 18.18
CA SER A 874 -16.90 21.84 18.28
C SER A 874 -17.59 21.62 16.93
N ILE A 875 -18.72 20.91 16.96
CA ILE A 875 -19.46 20.54 15.75
C ILE A 875 -20.12 21.77 15.13
N VAL A 876 -20.64 22.67 15.96
CA VAL A 876 -21.36 23.87 15.51
C VAL A 876 -20.41 24.91 14.92
N PHE A 877 -19.24 25.11 15.53
CA PHE A 877 -18.36 26.24 15.20
C PHE A 877 -17.17 25.88 14.30
N SER A 878 -16.74 24.61 14.25
CA SER A 878 -15.52 24.23 13.52
C SER A 878 -15.70 23.14 12.46
N VAL A 879 -16.59 22.18 12.65
CA VAL A 879 -16.78 21.07 11.69
C VAL A 879 -17.93 21.32 10.72
N GLY A 880 -19.04 21.91 11.21
CA GLY A 880 -20.24 22.15 10.44
C GLY A 880 -21.18 20.95 10.40
N ILE A 881 -22.47 21.20 10.68
CA ILE A 881 -23.51 20.15 10.77
C ILE A 881 -23.67 19.41 9.43
N GLY A 882 -23.56 20.11 8.30
CA GLY A 882 -23.75 19.55 6.95
C GLY A 882 -22.50 19.00 6.25
N SER A 883 -21.36 18.87 6.94
CA SER A 883 -20.11 18.38 6.34
C SER A 883 -20.24 16.94 5.81
N ASN A 884 -20.85 16.05 6.60
CA ASN A 884 -21.14 14.68 6.19
C ASN A 884 -22.61 14.53 5.74
N LYS A 885 -22.81 14.53 4.41
CA LYS A 885 -24.15 14.34 3.81
C LYS A 885 -24.75 12.98 4.14
N ALA A 886 -23.94 11.93 4.22
CA ALA A 886 -24.41 10.59 4.55
C ALA A 886 -24.97 10.54 5.97
N PHE A 887 -24.31 11.20 6.93
CA PHE A 887 -24.80 11.32 8.31
C PHE A 887 -26.13 12.08 8.39
N CYS A 888 -26.24 13.23 7.72
CA CYS A 888 -27.49 13.99 7.72
C CYS A 888 -28.67 13.19 7.13
N VAL A 889 -28.43 12.45 6.04
CA VAL A 889 -29.45 11.58 5.43
C VAL A 889 -29.79 10.42 6.36
N ALA A 890 -28.80 9.78 6.98
CA ALA A 890 -29.01 8.66 7.90
C ALA A 890 -29.83 9.07 9.14
N VAL A 891 -29.43 10.14 9.83
CA VAL A 891 -30.17 10.66 11.00
C VAL A 891 -31.57 11.14 10.60
N GLY A 892 -31.69 11.83 9.47
CA GLY A 892 -32.99 12.26 8.95
C GLY A 892 -33.92 11.08 8.66
N ALA A 893 -33.40 10.02 8.02
CA ALA A 893 -34.16 8.80 7.74
C ALA A 893 -34.56 8.06 9.02
N SER A 894 -33.68 7.99 10.03
CA SER A 894 -33.99 7.38 11.33
C SER A 894 -35.09 8.14 12.07
N LEU A 895 -35.07 9.47 12.05
CA LEU A 895 -36.13 10.30 12.64
C LEU A 895 -37.47 10.11 11.91
N VAL A 896 -37.46 10.05 10.59
CA VAL A 896 -38.66 9.75 9.79
C VAL A 896 -39.18 8.34 10.10
N GLY A 897 -38.30 7.35 10.23
CA GLY A 897 -38.65 5.99 10.65
C GLY A 897 -39.30 5.97 12.04
N GLN A 898 -38.74 6.69 13.00
CA GLN A 898 -39.32 6.82 14.34
C GLN A 898 -40.72 7.45 14.30
N LEU A 899 -40.92 8.50 13.49
CA LEU A 899 -42.25 9.10 13.30
C LEU A 899 -43.22 8.11 12.66
N MET A 900 -42.78 7.28 11.70
CA MET A 900 -43.62 6.23 11.13
C MET A 900 -44.03 5.20 12.18
N VAL A 901 -43.13 4.78 13.08
CA VAL A 901 -43.45 3.86 14.17
C VAL A 901 -44.50 4.44 15.13
N ILE A 902 -44.53 5.77 15.32
CA ILE A 902 -45.45 6.44 16.23
C ILE A 902 -46.81 6.73 15.57
N TYR A 903 -46.88 6.98 14.26
CA TYR A 903 -48.11 7.45 13.59
C TYR A 903 -48.76 6.45 12.63
N VAL A 904 -48.05 5.42 12.17
CA VAL A 904 -48.61 4.45 11.20
C VAL A 904 -49.34 3.32 11.95
N PRO A 905 -50.64 3.08 11.69
CA PRO A 905 -51.45 2.13 12.47
C PRO A 905 -50.91 0.69 12.47
N PHE A 906 -50.35 0.23 11.35
CA PHE A 906 -49.74 -1.10 11.26
C PHE A 906 -48.51 -1.22 12.18
N LEU A 907 -47.64 -0.22 12.17
CA LEU A 907 -46.44 -0.20 13.01
C LEU A 907 -46.79 0.02 14.49
N GLN A 908 -47.81 0.83 14.79
CA GLN A 908 -48.32 1.01 16.14
C GLN A 908 -48.79 -0.32 16.77
N ALA A 909 -49.48 -1.17 15.99
CA ALA A 909 -49.91 -2.47 16.47
C ALA A 909 -48.72 -3.40 16.79
N THR A 910 -47.69 -3.40 15.94
CA THR A 910 -46.49 -4.24 16.11
C THR A 910 -45.59 -3.77 17.25
N PHE A 911 -45.30 -2.47 17.35
CA PHE A 911 -44.42 -1.90 18.36
C PHE A 911 -45.15 -1.49 19.66
N GLN A 912 -46.47 -1.68 19.70
CA GLN A 912 -47.34 -1.31 20.81
C GLN A 912 -47.22 0.18 21.21
N THR A 913 -47.11 1.06 20.22
CA THR A 913 -46.95 2.51 20.40
C THR A 913 -48.27 3.26 20.28
N GLU A 914 -48.31 4.48 20.80
CA GLU A 914 -49.44 5.40 20.75
C GLU A 914 -49.06 6.74 20.12
N ALA A 915 -49.99 7.42 19.46
CA ALA A 915 -49.72 8.70 18.82
C ALA A 915 -49.43 9.79 19.87
N LEU A 916 -48.29 10.47 19.72
CA LEU A 916 -47.86 11.54 20.62
C LEU A 916 -48.27 12.91 20.09
N SER A 917 -48.45 13.89 20.98
CA SER A 917 -48.73 15.26 20.58
C SER A 917 -47.46 16.00 20.14
N MET A 918 -47.63 17.10 19.40
CA MET A 918 -46.50 17.94 19.00
C MET A 918 -45.81 18.59 20.21
N ALA A 919 -46.55 18.86 21.29
CA ALA A 919 -45.99 19.40 22.53
C ALA A 919 -45.07 18.37 23.23
N ASP A 920 -45.50 17.11 23.26
CA ASP A 920 -44.72 16.00 23.83
C ASP A 920 -43.41 15.80 23.05
N LEU A 921 -43.47 15.84 21.71
CA LEU A 921 -42.28 15.76 20.85
C LEU A 921 -41.30 16.92 21.11
N ALA A 922 -41.80 18.14 21.27
CA ALA A 922 -40.95 19.30 21.58
C ALA A 922 -40.30 19.19 22.97
N TYR A 923 -41.06 18.72 23.97
CA TYR A 923 -40.57 18.48 25.32
C TYR A 923 -39.45 17.42 25.36
N MET A 924 -39.67 16.26 24.74
CA MET A 924 -38.66 15.20 24.65
C MET A 924 -37.42 15.66 23.90
N THR A 925 -37.58 16.42 22.81
CA THR A 925 -36.45 16.94 22.03
C THR A 925 -35.60 17.92 22.84
N ALA A 926 -36.24 18.79 23.65
CA ALA A 926 -35.54 19.72 24.52
C ALA A 926 -34.69 18.97 25.57
N ILE A 927 -35.25 17.93 26.20
CA ILE A 927 -34.53 17.08 27.15
C ILE A 927 -33.39 16.32 26.45
N ALA A 928 -33.67 15.71 25.30
CA ALA A 928 -32.69 14.94 24.55
C ALA A 928 -31.48 15.76 24.09
N SER A 929 -31.69 17.05 23.77
CA SER A 929 -30.62 17.97 23.38
C SER A 929 -29.56 18.22 24.47
N SER A 930 -29.88 17.90 25.73
CA SER A 930 -28.95 18.08 26.86
C SER A 930 -27.64 17.29 26.70
N VAL A 931 -27.68 16.07 26.13
CA VAL A 931 -26.46 15.26 25.88
C VAL A 931 -25.51 15.96 24.92
N PHE A 932 -26.06 16.64 23.91
CA PHE A 932 -25.28 17.41 22.96
C PHE A 932 -24.67 18.67 23.61
N ILE A 933 -25.47 19.40 24.38
CA ILE A 933 -25.02 20.62 25.07
C ILE A 933 -23.89 20.31 26.05
N VAL A 934 -24.02 19.26 26.86
CA VAL A 934 -23.00 18.88 27.85
C VAL A 934 -21.68 18.51 27.16
N ASP A 935 -21.72 17.78 26.05
CA ASP A 935 -20.51 17.39 25.31
C ASP A 935 -19.83 18.61 24.65
N GLU A 936 -20.60 19.55 24.10
CA GLU A 936 -20.06 20.80 23.53
C GLU A 936 -19.46 21.74 24.59
N VAL A 937 -20.11 21.87 25.76
CA VAL A 937 -19.55 22.64 26.88
C VAL A 937 -18.24 22.03 27.36
N ARG A 938 -18.13 20.69 27.41
CA ARG A 938 -16.88 20.01 27.74
C ARG A 938 -15.79 20.34 26.71
N LYS A 939 -16.08 20.19 25.41
CA LYS A 939 -15.13 20.49 24.33
C LYS A 939 -14.61 21.93 24.41
N TRP A 940 -15.51 22.87 24.68
CA TRP A 940 -15.17 24.26 24.90
C TRP A 940 -14.24 24.47 26.11
N TRP A 941 -14.52 23.78 27.23
CA TRP A 941 -13.70 23.84 28.44
C TRP A 941 -12.31 23.24 28.24
N GLU A 942 -12.20 22.09 27.58
CA GLU A 942 -10.93 21.45 27.25
C GLU A 942 -10.06 22.38 26.38
N LYS A 943 -10.66 23.02 25.37
CA LYS A 943 -9.96 24.00 24.52
C LYS A 943 -9.41 25.18 25.35
N GLN A 944 -10.19 25.70 26.30
CA GLN A 944 -9.71 26.78 27.18
C GLN A 944 -8.57 26.33 28.09
N GLN A 945 -8.62 25.14 28.68
CA GLN A 945 -7.54 24.65 29.53
C GLN A 945 -6.22 24.50 28.77
N TYR A 946 -6.25 23.98 27.54
CA TYR A 946 -5.07 23.93 26.68
C TYR A 946 -4.51 25.34 26.40
N SER A 947 -5.37 26.30 26.06
CA SER A 947 -4.94 27.70 25.82
C SER A 947 -4.32 28.37 27.06
N VAL A 948 -4.84 28.07 28.27
CA VAL A 948 -4.31 28.60 29.54
C VAL A 948 -2.99 27.95 29.93
N ILE A 949 -2.82 26.65 29.67
CA ILE A 949 -1.56 25.94 29.90
C ILE A 949 -0.49 26.47 28.95
N LEU A 950 -0.78 26.61 27.66
CA LEU A 950 0.12 27.25 26.68
C LEU A 950 0.46 28.70 27.05
N GLY A 951 -0.53 29.48 27.51
CA GLY A 951 -0.33 30.84 28.01
C GLY A 951 0.55 30.92 29.28
N ARG A 952 0.53 29.90 30.14
CA ARG A 952 1.44 29.77 31.30
C ARG A 952 2.86 29.39 30.90
N TRP A 953 3.03 28.57 29.87
CA TRP A 953 4.34 28.18 29.34
C TRP A 953 5.05 29.32 28.59
N THR A 954 4.29 30.19 27.91
CA THR A 954 4.86 31.40 27.27
C THR A 954 5.21 32.48 28.27
N THR A 955 4.43 32.67 29.34
CA THR A 955 4.71 33.68 30.38
C THR A 955 5.85 33.28 31.34
N THR A 956 6.04 31.98 31.63
CA THR A 956 7.16 31.51 32.47
C THR A 956 8.52 31.62 31.78
N LYS A 957 8.60 31.59 30.44
CA LYS A 957 9.86 31.89 29.72
C LYS A 957 10.21 33.38 29.66
N THR A 958 9.27 34.29 29.91
CA THR A 958 9.52 35.75 29.93
C THR A 958 9.83 36.31 31.32
N GLY A 959 9.70 35.51 32.38
CA GLY A 959 9.81 35.93 33.77
C GLY A 959 11.10 35.52 34.48
N GLY A 960 12.27 35.66 33.85
CA GLY A 960 13.55 35.34 34.48
C GLY A 960 14.78 35.94 33.79
N GLY A 961 15.25 37.08 34.30
CA GLY A 961 16.69 37.44 34.29
C GLY A 961 17.33 37.96 33.00
N GLY A 962 17.33 39.29 32.85
CA GLY A 962 18.48 40.15 32.50
C GLY A 962 19.56 39.71 31.49
N GLN A 963 19.67 40.52 30.42
CA GLN A 963 20.86 40.78 29.57
C GLN A 963 21.39 39.64 28.65
N ARG A 964 20.90 39.61 27.40
CA ARG A 964 21.75 39.70 26.19
C ARG A 964 20.89 39.95 24.94
N LYS A 965 21.17 41.06 24.25
CA LYS A 965 20.49 41.50 23.02
C LYS A 965 21.06 40.79 21.79
N LYS A 966 20.16 40.52 20.84
CA LYS A 966 20.31 40.27 19.39
C LYS A 966 20.71 38.86 18.92
N LYS A 967 19.69 38.03 18.68
CA LYS A 967 19.35 37.37 17.40
C LYS A 967 18.34 36.27 17.73
N HIS A 968 17.06 36.47 17.42
CA HIS A 968 16.06 35.44 17.08
C HIS A 968 14.71 36.16 16.93
N SER A 969 14.40 36.53 15.70
CA SER A 969 13.07 36.93 15.25
C SER A 969 12.81 36.10 14.00
N LYS A 970 12.25 34.89 14.18
CA LYS A 970 11.69 34.03 13.12
C LYS A 970 11.03 32.74 13.64
N VAL A 971 10.46 32.76 14.86
CA VAL A 971 9.73 31.61 15.45
C VAL A 971 8.32 32.01 15.90
N CYS A 972 7.83 33.20 15.55
CA CYS A 972 6.51 33.67 16.02
C CYS A 972 5.35 33.43 15.06
N ASP A 973 5.57 32.97 13.82
CA ASP A 973 4.47 32.89 12.84
C ASP A 973 3.79 31.50 12.77
N ASP A 974 4.34 30.45 13.41
CA ASP A 974 3.78 29.08 13.35
C ASP A 974 2.94 28.68 14.59
N VAL A 975 2.63 29.59 15.50
CA VAL A 975 1.87 29.28 16.74
C VAL A 975 0.47 29.94 16.79
N GLU A 976 0.10 30.73 15.78
CA GLU A 976 -1.21 31.43 15.78
C GLU A 976 -2.41 30.59 15.31
N THR A 977 -2.24 29.30 15.01
CA THR A 977 -3.37 28.40 14.73
C THR A 977 -3.20 27.02 15.39
N VAL A 978 -3.41 27.01 16.72
CA VAL A 978 -3.62 25.82 17.55
C VAL A 978 -5.09 25.70 17.93
#